data_AF-A0A2V2GFU3-F1
#
_entry.id   AF-A0A2V2GFU3-F1
#
_cell.length_a   1.000
_cell.length_b   1.000
_cell.length_c   1.000
_cell.angle_alpha   90.00
_cell.angle_beta   90.00
_cell.angle_gamma   90.00
#
_symmetry.space_group_name_H-M   'P 1'
#
loop_
_entity.id
_entity.type
_entity.pdbx_description
1 polymer ?
#
loop_
_entity_poly.entity_id
_entity_poly.type
_entity_poly.pdbx_seq_one_letter_code
_entity_poly.pdbx_strand_id
1 'polypeptide(L)'
;MTAEEPVLTTETAEKITDTTEKKVSAYVTENELWTAYETFNEFTRKNDLKVIFDFESFKEEYYSLGYNGIEEYLNALYNVFDLRQESDSAQQAETHTADSIDTSDSYRDGLAYSDEILDAYEKMVISLESENIPVELCLEDFEYNYINSEENNISDYCEKVILECKSDSAALDTEKIDIYSSSSSGDLEYYYDIGTNPTTRPNYSKYNILQLAQKGDIILDNEGSGGVFGHAGIVEGSFYSSTYSCYYVRIIESIEVGVSRGLWDVGRTDDRDTYLYKVYTATPEQKAKAVDFCIGQLGKPWELNLTHNYSESSSKWMCSQLVWTSYKNQGVDIEMDGGPGGEPGVTPHDITENSTQVTHVDFRQALNTVPNGTYYLTNFKSGRRLDIRGGTSAQSAQVQQYDAGVYNEQKWRFTFNSTGRYYTISSDITSNGTFYLDVASPSSGSHAKVKLWNAKTNPEERWFIQKDSGNTYRFINGYSGLCMDITGGSIDNKADVQVYPYIGADDQRWMLSRCGYKVLDNGTYYITNLKSGLRLDIRGGVPGQSVQVQQYQAGDYPEQKWVLEWNPTWSCYHIRSNIVSGGIFYLDVASPSSGSHAKVKLWNECTRPEERWTLIQNSNGTYTFINGYDGLCMDIMGGSTENKADVQVYPFISATDQMWKFAKAS
;
A
#
# COMPACT_ATOMS: atom_id res chain seq x y z
N MET A 1 -23.73 49.89 34.24
CA MET A 1 -22.70 50.29 33.25
C MET A 1 -22.68 49.17 32.21
N THR A 2 -23.62 49.09 31.26
CA THR A 2 -23.80 49.94 30.05
C THR A 2 -22.51 50.00 29.23
N ALA A 3 -22.45 49.74 27.93
CA ALA A 3 -23.44 49.44 26.89
C ALA A 3 -22.63 48.91 25.67
N GLU A 4 -23.13 47.92 24.95
CA GLU A 4 -23.65 48.03 23.56
C GLU A 4 -22.60 48.06 22.44
N GLU A 5 -22.82 47.18 21.47
CA GLU A 5 -22.28 47.16 20.10
C GLU A 5 -22.60 48.47 19.33
N PRO A 6 -22.01 48.65 18.13
CA PRO A 6 -22.89 48.63 16.96
C PRO A 6 -22.31 47.82 15.75
N VAL A 7 -23.10 46.94 15.12
CA VAL A 7 -24.08 47.14 14.01
C VAL A 7 -23.48 46.94 12.60
N LEU A 8 -24.03 45.93 11.91
CA LEU A 8 -24.01 45.67 10.47
C LEU A 8 -24.67 46.80 9.65
N THR A 9 -24.17 47.03 8.43
CA THR A 9 -25.05 47.45 7.32
C THR A 9 -24.75 46.65 6.05
N THR A 10 -25.78 45.93 5.60
CA THR A 10 -25.99 45.36 4.26
C THR A 10 -26.34 46.44 3.22
N GLU A 11 -26.11 46.11 1.94
CA GLU A 11 -26.63 46.68 0.67
C GLU A 11 -25.44 47.01 -0.27
N THR A 12 -25.31 46.51 -1.50
CA THR A 12 -26.30 45.95 -2.43
C THR A 12 -25.59 45.10 -3.47
N ALA A 13 -26.25 44.03 -3.92
CA ALA A 13 -25.87 43.27 -5.08
C ALA A 13 -26.02 44.11 -6.36
N GLU A 14 -25.06 44.01 -7.27
CA GLU A 14 -25.35 44.14 -8.71
C GLU A 14 -24.62 43.06 -9.48
N LYS A 15 -25.42 42.34 -10.27
CA LYS A 15 -25.05 41.19 -11.08
C LYS A 15 -25.14 41.67 -12.53
N ILE A 16 -24.02 41.89 -13.21
CA ILE A 16 -23.96 42.07 -14.67
C ILE A 16 -22.65 41.41 -15.15
N THR A 17 -22.69 40.13 -15.48
CA THR A 17 -22.38 39.60 -16.83
C THR A 17 -21.45 40.47 -17.66
N ASP A 18 -20.18 40.07 -17.78
CA ASP A 18 -19.57 40.00 -19.11
C ASP A 18 -18.53 38.88 -19.19
N THR A 19 -18.77 38.01 -20.15
CA THR A 19 -17.81 37.11 -20.76
C THR A 19 -16.73 37.91 -21.49
N THR A 20 -15.60 37.27 -21.79
CA THR A 20 -14.49 37.77 -22.62
C THR A 20 -13.60 38.87 -22.03
N GLU A 21 -12.54 38.46 -21.34
CA GLU A 21 -11.15 38.66 -21.79
C GLU A 21 -10.21 37.95 -20.81
N LYS A 22 -9.55 36.87 -21.28
CA LYS A 22 -8.29 36.43 -20.66
C LYS A 22 -7.35 37.62 -20.76
N LYS A 23 -7.20 38.39 -19.68
CA LYS A 23 -6.10 39.34 -19.53
C LYS A 23 -4.81 38.54 -19.62
N VAL A 24 -4.14 38.67 -20.77
CA VAL A 24 -2.72 38.39 -20.90
C VAL A 24 -2.03 39.23 -19.82
N SER A 25 -1.45 38.57 -18.82
CA SER A 25 -0.62 39.22 -17.80
C SER A 25 0.53 39.94 -18.50
N ALA A 26 0.96 41.05 -17.91
CA ALA A 26 1.91 41.98 -18.50
C ALA A 26 3.18 41.28 -19.03
N TYR A 27 3.64 41.67 -20.22
CA TYR A 27 4.95 41.27 -20.73
C TYR A 27 6.03 41.69 -19.73
N VAL A 28 6.57 40.74 -19.00
CA VAL A 28 7.74 40.94 -18.16
C VAL A 28 8.95 41.10 -19.08
N THR A 29 9.77 42.11 -18.82
CA THR A 29 10.97 42.37 -19.61
C THR A 29 12.11 41.46 -19.20
N GLU A 30 13.03 41.17 -20.13
CA GLU A 30 14.21 40.36 -19.84
C GLU A 30 15.08 40.95 -18.72
N ASN A 31 15.09 42.28 -18.56
CA ASN A 31 15.76 42.95 -17.44
C ASN A 31 15.09 42.68 -16.09
N GLU A 32 13.76 42.59 -16.04
CA GLU A 32 13.04 42.26 -14.81
C GLU A 32 13.29 40.81 -14.43
N LEU A 33 13.34 39.89 -15.41
CA LEU A 33 13.73 38.50 -15.16
C LEU A 33 15.18 38.37 -14.73
N TRP A 34 16.10 39.12 -15.33
CA TRP A 34 17.50 39.14 -14.91
C TRP A 34 17.63 39.62 -13.47
N THR A 35 16.86 40.63 -13.09
CA THR A 35 16.85 41.14 -11.72
C THR A 35 16.30 40.10 -10.75
N ALA A 36 15.23 39.37 -11.13
CA ALA A 36 14.67 38.28 -10.35
C ALA A 36 15.66 37.13 -10.17
N TYR A 37 16.33 36.73 -11.25
CA TYR A 37 17.38 35.72 -11.27
C TYR A 37 18.53 36.07 -10.33
N GLU A 38 19.05 37.30 -10.40
CA GLU A 38 20.12 37.75 -9.49
C GLU A 38 19.65 37.81 -8.03
N THR A 39 18.40 38.22 -7.79
CA THR A 39 17.82 38.27 -6.43
C THR A 39 17.69 36.86 -5.84
N PHE A 40 17.26 35.89 -6.65
CA PHE A 40 17.21 34.49 -6.26
C PHE A 40 18.61 33.92 -6.01
N ASN A 41 19.58 34.21 -6.89
CA ASN A 41 20.98 33.79 -6.70
C ASN A 41 21.64 34.43 -5.48
N GLU A 42 21.27 35.65 -5.11
CA GLU A 42 21.75 36.28 -3.88
C GLU A 42 21.13 35.59 -2.65
N PHE A 43 19.84 35.25 -2.71
CA PHE A 43 19.18 34.45 -1.68
C PHE A 43 19.83 33.08 -1.50
N THR A 44 20.16 32.36 -2.58
CA THR A 44 20.81 31.04 -2.49
C THR A 44 22.20 31.15 -1.90
N ARG A 45 23.03 32.11 -2.35
CA ARG A 45 24.36 32.36 -1.76
C ARG A 45 24.29 32.75 -0.28
N LYS A 46 23.31 33.55 0.11
CA LYS A 46 23.14 34.00 1.50
C LYS A 46 22.74 32.87 2.44
N ASN A 47 22.08 31.84 1.92
CA ASN A 47 21.61 30.67 2.68
C ASN A 47 22.45 29.41 2.43
N ASP A 48 23.62 29.54 1.79
CA ASP A 48 24.54 28.43 1.42
C ASP A 48 23.86 27.30 0.61
N LEU A 49 22.88 27.66 -0.21
CA LEU A 49 22.15 26.73 -1.06
C LEU A 49 22.92 26.52 -2.37
N LYS A 50 23.36 25.27 -2.63
CA LYS A 50 23.99 24.88 -3.89
C LYS A 50 22.92 24.69 -4.98
N VAL A 51 22.70 25.72 -5.78
CA VAL A 51 21.77 25.68 -6.93
C VAL A 51 22.56 26.04 -8.20
N ILE A 52 22.59 25.13 -9.18
CA ILE A 52 23.14 25.39 -10.52
C ILE A 52 21.98 25.71 -11.46
N PHE A 53 21.70 27.00 -11.59
CA PHE A 53 20.59 27.50 -12.40
C PHE A 53 21.12 28.67 -13.24
N ASP A 54 21.16 28.51 -14.56
CA ASP A 54 21.57 29.59 -15.47
C ASP A 54 20.39 30.48 -15.84
N PHE A 55 20.70 31.69 -16.33
CA PHE A 55 19.66 32.67 -16.62
C PHE A 55 18.70 32.25 -17.73
N GLU A 56 19.17 31.48 -18.72
CA GLU A 56 18.30 31.01 -19.79
C GLU A 56 17.30 29.98 -19.27
N SER A 57 17.73 29.10 -18.37
CA SER A 57 16.88 28.15 -17.66
C SER A 57 15.84 28.86 -16.76
N PHE A 58 16.27 29.88 -16.01
CA PHE A 58 15.37 30.72 -15.19
C PHE A 58 14.30 31.42 -16.04
N LYS A 59 14.71 31.94 -17.20
CA LYS A 59 13.83 32.65 -18.13
C LYS A 59 12.82 31.69 -18.78
N GLU A 60 13.27 30.54 -19.25
CA GLU A 60 12.40 29.53 -19.87
C GLU A 60 11.36 29.01 -18.87
N GLU A 61 11.77 28.73 -17.64
CA GLU A 61 10.88 28.24 -16.58
C GLU A 61 9.78 29.25 -16.22
N TYR A 62 10.15 30.52 -16.03
CA TYR A 62 9.20 31.61 -15.76
C TYR A 62 8.10 31.69 -16.83
N TYR A 63 8.48 31.61 -18.11
CA TYR A 63 7.52 31.70 -19.20
C TYR A 63 6.70 30.43 -19.41
N SER A 64 7.22 29.25 -19.01
CA SER A 64 6.50 27.98 -19.13
C SER A 64 5.43 27.77 -18.05
N LEU A 65 5.66 28.27 -16.83
CA LEU A 65 4.82 27.99 -15.66
C LEU A 65 3.59 28.90 -15.52
N GLY A 66 3.47 29.94 -16.36
CA GLY A 66 2.24 30.73 -16.46
C GLY A 66 1.87 31.54 -15.22
N TYR A 67 2.83 31.85 -14.34
CA TYR A 67 2.61 32.70 -13.16
C TYR A 67 2.13 34.11 -13.55
N ASN A 68 1.35 34.73 -12.66
CA ASN A 68 0.76 36.05 -12.95
C ASN A 68 1.77 37.21 -12.77
N GLY A 69 3.00 36.92 -12.35
CA GLY A 69 4.10 37.88 -12.23
C GLY A 69 5.38 37.28 -11.63
N ILE A 70 6.50 38.00 -11.75
CA ILE A 70 7.82 37.60 -11.20
C ILE A 70 7.77 37.34 -9.70
N GLU A 71 7.02 38.14 -8.94
CA GLU A 71 6.98 38.05 -7.48
C GLU A 71 6.30 36.75 -7.00
N GLU A 72 5.26 36.31 -7.71
CA GLU A 72 4.61 35.01 -7.46
C GLU A 72 5.57 33.85 -7.75
N TYR A 73 6.32 33.95 -8.85
CA TYR A 73 7.36 32.99 -9.21
C TYR A 73 8.50 32.93 -8.18
N LEU A 74 9.03 34.09 -7.78
CA LEU A 74 10.08 34.17 -6.76
C LEU A 74 9.61 33.68 -5.39
N ASN A 75 8.35 33.96 -5.00
CA ASN A 75 7.81 33.45 -3.75
C ASN A 75 7.61 31.93 -3.79
N ALA A 76 7.22 31.37 -4.93
CA ALA A 76 7.20 29.91 -5.10
C ALA A 76 8.61 29.32 -4.93
N LEU A 77 9.61 29.93 -5.58
CA LEU A 77 11.02 29.55 -5.42
C LEU A 77 11.49 29.71 -3.96
N TYR A 78 11.17 30.80 -3.27
CA TYR A 78 11.58 30.99 -1.87
C TYR A 78 10.89 30.03 -0.91
N ASN A 79 9.60 29.77 -1.09
CA ASN A 79 8.85 28.82 -0.25
C ASN A 79 9.39 27.39 -0.35
N VAL A 80 9.91 27.00 -1.51
CA VAL A 80 10.64 25.73 -1.69
C VAL A 80 11.85 25.66 -0.75
N PHE A 81 12.54 26.78 -0.52
CA PHE A 81 13.78 26.80 0.28
C PHE A 81 13.59 27.27 1.73
N ASP A 82 12.45 27.86 2.11
CA ASP A 82 12.19 28.44 3.44
C ASP A 82 11.58 27.43 4.45
N LEU A 83 11.39 26.16 4.08
CA LEU A 83 10.89 25.11 4.99
C LEU A 83 11.97 24.45 5.88
N ARG A 84 13.18 25.01 6.00
CA ARG A 84 14.32 24.39 6.73
C ARG A 84 14.90 25.19 7.91
N GLN A 85 14.12 26.03 8.61
CA GLN A 85 14.65 26.74 9.81
C GLN A 85 13.96 26.48 11.16
N GLU A 86 13.04 25.53 11.29
CA GLU A 86 12.49 25.15 12.61
C GLU A 86 12.64 23.66 12.95
N SER A 87 13.87 23.13 13.06
CA SER A 87 14.11 21.92 13.89
C SER A 87 15.55 21.64 14.35
N ASP A 88 16.55 22.44 14.02
CA ASP A 88 17.94 22.12 14.39
C ASP A 88 18.39 22.70 15.74
N SER A 89 17.89 22.12 16.83
CA SER A 89 18.60 22.17 18.11
C SER A 89 18.19 21.06 19.08
N ALA A 90 18.25 19.79 18.69
CA ALA A 90 18.42 18.68 19.65
C ALA A 90 18.67 17.34 18.94
N GLN A 91 19.90 17.09 18.47
CA GLN A 91 20.54 15.75 18.50
C GLN A 91 21.93 15.81 17.87
N GLN A 92 22.93 16.13 18.69
CA GLN A 92 24.28 15.64 18.47
C GLN A 92 24.80 15.04 19.77
N ALA A 93 25.46 13.89 19.60
CA ALA A 93 26.19 13.09 20.57
C ALA A 93 25.36 12.10 21.41
N GLU A 94 25.10 10.93 20.84
CA GLU A 94 25.34 9.69 21.58
C GLU A 94 26.28 8.76 20.79
N THR A 95 27.49 8.63 21.32
CA THR A 95 28.46 7.61 20.94
C THR A 95 27.92 6.25 21.37
N HIS A 96 27.51 5.41 20.41
CA HIS A 96 27.17 4.03 20.69
C HIS A 96 28.44 3.21 20.93
N THR A 97 28.65 2.82 22.18
CA THR A 97 29.53 1.72 22.56
C THR A 97 28.98 0.43 21.99
N ALA A 98 29.85 -0.35 21.34
CA ALA A 98 29.55 -1.67 20.81
C ALA A 98 29.07 -2.61 21.92
N ASP A 99 27.77 -2.85 21.97
CA ASP A 99 27.21 -3.99 22.68
C ASP A 99 27.18 -5.20 21.75
N SER A 100 27.51 -6.34 22.34
CA SER A 100 27.76 -7.64 21.72
C SER A 100 26.71 -8.03 20.67
N ILE A 101 27.15 -8.10 19.42
CA ILE A 101 26.41 -8.66 18.30
C ILE A 101 26.19 -10.15 18.58
N ASP A 102 24.92 -10.52 18.75
CA ASP A 102 24.44 -11.89 18.61
C ASP A 102 24.69 -12.35 17.16
N THR A 103 25.60 -13.29 16.97
CA THR A 103 26.00 -13.80 15.65
C THR A 103 25.07 -14.89 15.12
N SER A 104 23.81 -14.97 15.58
CA SER A 104 22.91 -16.09 15.27
C SER A 104 21.62 -15.77 14.49
N ASP A 105 21.30 -14.50 14.19
CA ASP A 105 20.04 -14.13 13.51
C ASP A 105 20.24 -13.73 12.03
N SER A 106 19.98 -14.73 11.18
CA SER A 106 19.56 -14.74 9.75
C SER A 106 19.76 -13.52 8.81
N TYR A 107 20.86 -13.58 8.05
CA TYR A 107 21.25 -12.64 6.98
C TYR A 107 20.40 -12.70 5.69
N ARG A 108 19.44 -13.65 5.60
CA ARG A 108 18.58 -13.92 4.43
C ARG A 108 17.15 -13.41 4.62
N ASP A 109 16.89 -12.73 5.73
CA ASP A 109 15.54 -12.44 6.19
C ASP A 109 14.77 -11.50 5.30
N GLY A 110 13.68 -12.04 4.76
CA GLY A 110 12.77 -11.34 3.89
C GLY A 110 12.92 -11.67 2.42
N LEU A 111 14.01 -12.33 2.03
CA LEU A 111 14.17 -12.78 0.66
C LEU A 111 13.26 -13.96 0.37
N ALA A 112 12.71 -13.93 -0.83
CA ALA A 112 11.65 -14.80 -1.29
C ALA A 112 12.19 -15.96 -2.14
N TYR A 113 13.35 -16.51 -1.74
CA TYR A 113 14.09 -17.51 -2.50
C TYR A 113 14.34 -18.76 -1.68
N SER A 114 14.61 -19.89 -2.35
CA SER A 114 14.99 -21.12 -1.67
C SER A 114 16.39 -21.01 -1.07
N ASP A 115 16.65 -21.76 0.01
CA ASP A 115 17.99 -21.82 0.60
C ASP A 115 19.04 -22.30 -0.41
N GLU A 116 18.67 -23.17 -1.35
CA GLU A 116 19.55 -23.63 -2.43
C GLU A 116 19.98 -22.48 -3.35
N ILE A 117 19.04 -21.61 -3.75
CA ILE A 117 19.33 -20.44 -4.58
C ILE A 117 20.20 -19.43 -3.82
N LEU A 118 19.84 -19.13 -2.57
CA LEU A 118 20.58 -18.18 -1.72
C LEU A 118 22.00 -18.68 -1.42
N ASP A 119 22.17 -19.95 -1.07
CA ASP A 119 23.48 -20.58 -0.83
C ASP A 119 24.38 -20.48 -2.07
N ALA A 120 23.82 -20.73 -3.26
CA ALA A 120 24.55 -20.76 -4.51
C ALA A 120 24.97 -19.35 -4.94
N TYR A 121 24.05 -18.38 -4.84
CA TYR A 121 24.30 -16.97 -5.14
C TYR A 121 25.35 -16.37 -4.20
N GLU A 122 25.23 -16.57 -2.88
CA GLU A 122 26.21 -16.07 -1.90
C GLU A 122 27.62 -16.60 -2.17
N LYS A 123 27.75 -17.91 -2.47
CA LYS A 123 29.05 -18.51 -2.81
C LYS A 123 29.64 -17.91 -4.09
N MET A 124 28.82 -17.67 -5.10
CA MET A 124 29.23 -17.02 -6.34
C MET A 124 29.78 -15.62 -6.06
N VAL A 125 29.02 -14.81 -5.31
CA VAL A 125 29.42 -13.44 -4.93
C VAL A 125 30.71 -13.45 -4.12
N ILE A 126 30.81 -14.28 -3.09
CA ILE A 126 32.02 -14.41 -2.27
C ILE A 126 33.24 -14.77 -3.13
N SER A 127 33.08 -15.67 -4.10
CA SER A 127 34.16 -16.05 -5.01
C SER A 127 34.63 -14.88 -5.87
N LEU A 128 33.70 -14.11 -6.45
CA LEU A 128 34.01 -12.98 -7.33
C LEU A 128 34.64 -11.82 -6.55
N GLU A 129 34.05 -11.43 -5.42
CA GLU A 129 34.54 -10.33 -4.60
C GLU A 129 35.90 -10.63 -3.98
N SER A 130 36.21 -11.90 -3.65
CA SER A 130 37.54 -12.29 -3.16
C SER A 130 38.67 -12.06 -4.19
N GLU A 131 38.32 -11.93 -5.47
CA GLU A 131 39.23 -11.63 -6.58
C GLU A 131 39.07 -10.18 -7.08
N ASN A 132 38.37 -9.32 -6.32
CA ASN A 132 38.03 -7.94 -6.69
C ASN A 132 37.28 -7.84 -8.03
N ILE A 133 36.45 -8.83 -8.35
CA ILE A 133 35.62 -8.82 -9.54
C ILE A 133 34.24 -8.27 -9.15
N PRO A 134 33.80 -7.13 -9.73
CA PRO A 134 32.50 -6.55 -9.41
C PRO A 134 31.35 -7.51 -9.77
N VAL A 135 30.35 -7.59 -8.89
CA VAL A 135 29.14 -8.38 -9.13
C VAL A 135 28.05 -7.48 -9.71
N GLU A 136 27.78 -7.71 -10.99
CA GLU A 136 26.73 -7.01 -11.75
C GLU A 136 25.41 -7.78 -11.77
N LEU A 137 25.43 -9.10 -11.54
CA LEU A 137 24.27 -9.98 -11.58
C LEU A 137 23.49 -9.92 -10.24
N CYS A 138 22.26 -9.42 -10.26
CA CYS A 138 21.38 -9.46 -9.07
C CYS A 138 20.83 -10.87 -8.82
N LEU A 139 20.29 -11.08 -7.62
CA LEU A 139 19.70 -12.35 -7.20
C LEU A 139 18.50 -12.75 -8.08
N GLU A 140 17.66 -11.77 -8.46
CA GLU A 140 16.50 -11.97 -9.33
C GLU A 140 16.91 -12.56 -10.69
N ASP A 141 17.94 -11.97 -11.32
CA ASP A 141 18.44 -12.43 -12.61
C ASP A 141 19.19 -13.75 -12.49
N PHE A 142 19.90 -13.97 -11.39
CA PHE A 142 20.59 -15.23 -11.13
C PHE A 142 19.59 -16.40 -11.10
N GLU A 143 18.49 -16.29 -10.35
CA GLU A 143 17.45 -17.31 -10.32
C GLU A 143 16.78 -17.47 -11.69
N TYR A 144 16.38 -16.37 -12.33
CA TYR A 144 15.72 -16.42 -13.63
C TYR A 144 16.60 -17.12 -14.68
N ASN A 145 17.86 -16.73 -14.76
CA ASN A 145 18.80 -17.30 -15.72
C ASN A 145 19.09 -18.77 -15.42
N TYR A 146 19.21 -19.16 -14.15
CA TYR A 146 19.38 -20.57 -13.77
C TYR A 146 18.18 -21.42 -14.23
N ILE A 147 16.96 -21.01 -13.91
CA ILE A 147 15.72 -21.72 -14.28
C ILE A 147 15.60 -21.89 -15.80
N ASN A 148 16.12 -20.94 -16.58
CA ASN A 148 16.10 -20.95 -18.04
C ASN A 148 17.40 -21.44 -18.68
N SER A 149 18.37 -21.92 -17.89
CA SER A 149 19.64 -22.42 -18.38
C SER A 149 19.55 -23.88 -18.83
N GLU A 150 20.54 -24.33 -19.61
CA GLU A 150 20.72 -25.75 -19.96
C GLU A 150 21.47 -26.53 -18.87
N GLU A 151 21.83 -25.89 -17.75
CA GLU A 151 22.65 -26.50 -16.70
C GLU A 151 21.84 -27.51 -15.89
N ASN A 152 22.48 -28.62 -15.54
CA ASN A 152 21.78 -29.74 -14.88
C ASN A 152 21.50 -29.46 -13.40
N ASN A 153 22.27 -28.57 -12.78
CA ASN A 153 22.15 -28.19 -11.38
C ASN A 153 22.73 -26.79 -11.14
N ILE A 154 22.38 -26.20 -10.00
CA ILE A 154 22.72 -24.82 -9.66
C ILE A 154 24.24 -24.59 -9.47
N SER A 155 24.99 -25.62 -9.07
CA SER A 155 26.44 -25.50 -8.88
C SER A 155 27.16 -25.35 -10.22
N ASP A 156 26.77 -26.13 -11.23
CA ASP A 156 27.31 -26.02 -12.59
C ASP A 156 27.04 -24.62 -13.16
N TYR A 157 25.82 -24.11 -12.93
CA TYR A 157 25.44 -22.75 -13.31
C TYR A 157 26.28 -21.68 -12.60
N CYS A 158 26.49 -21.79 -11.29
CA CYS A 158 27.38 -20.87 -10.55
C CYS A 158 28.81 -20.88 -11.12
N GLU A 159 29.38 -22.05 -11.39
CA GLU A 159 30.74 -22.16 -11.93
C GLU A 159 30.86 -21.49 -13.29
N LYS A 160 29.85 -21.68 -14.15
CA LYS A 160 29.77 -21.00 -15.45
C LYS A 160 29.75 -19.48 -15.30
N VAL A 161 28.88 -18.94 -14.46
CA VAL A 161 28.79 -17.48 -14.24
C VAL A 161 30.11 -16.93 -13.69
N ILE A 162 30.74 -17.62 -12.74
CA ILE A 162 32.05 -17.21 -12.20
C ILE A 162 33.10 -17.13 -13.31
N LEU A 163 33.14 -18.13 -14.20
CA LEU A 163 34.09 -18.16 -15.31
C LEU A 163 33.84 -17.03 -16.32
N GLU A 164 32.58 -16.75 -16.64
CA GLU A 164 32.17 -15.66 -17.53
C GLU A 164 32.59 -14.30 -16.95
N CYS A 165 32.26 -14.02 -15.68
CA CYS A 165 32.67 -12.78 -15.00
C CYS A 165 34.20 -12.62 -14.94
N LYS A 166 34.94 -13.71 -14.71
CA LYS A 166 36.41 -13.69 -14.73
C LYS A 166 36.96 -13.38 -16.11
N SER A 167 36.38 -13.95 -17.16
CA SER A 167 36.81 -13.65 -18.53
C SER A 167 36.52 -12.21 -18.93
N ASP A 168 35.37 -11.68 -18.54
CA ASP A 168 34.98 -10.30 -18.85
C ASP A 168 35.84 -9.31 -18.07
N SER A 169 36.11 -9.56 -16.79
CA SER A 169 37.00 -8.74 -15.96
C SER A 169 38.41 -8.64 -16.55
N ALA A 170 38.95 -9.74 -17.08
CA ALA A 170 40.24 -9.75 -17.76
C ALA A 170 40.26 -8.95 -19.08
N ALA A 171 39.09 -8.62 -19.64
CA ALA A 171 38.92 -7.88 -20.88
C ALA A 171 38.57 -6.39 -20.69
N LEU A 172 38.35 -5.93 -19.45
CA LEU A 172 37.94 -4.55 -19.16
C LEU A 172 39.09 -3.54 -19.26
N ASP A 173 38.80 -2.38 -19.86
CA ASP A 173 39.67 -1.21 -19.95
C ASP A 173 39.62 -0.41 -18.64
N THR A 174 40.75 0.17 -18.22
CA THR A 174 40.91 0.83 -16.92
C THR A 174 39.96 2.02 -16.68
N GLU A 175 39.41 2.64 -17.72
CA GLU A 175 38.40 3.72 -17.61
C GLU A 175 37.01 3.22 -17.16
N LYS A 176 36.66 1.94 -17.38
CA LYS A 176 35.38 1.38 -16.89
C LYS A 176 35.40 1.12 -15.38
N ILE A 177 36.58 0.95 -14.79
CA ILE A 177 36.76 0.66 -13.37
C ILE A 177 36.25 1.82 -12.50
N ASP A 178 36.39 3.07 -12.97
CA ASP A 178 35.93 4.26 -12.26
C ASP A 178 34.39 4.32 -12.13
N ILE A 179 33.64 3.72 -13.07
CA ILE A 179 32.16 3.62 -13.02
C ILE A 179 31.70 2.59 -11.97
N TYR A 180 32.57 1.64 -11.61
CA TYR A 180 32.29 0.59 -10.62
C TYR A 180 32.81 0.93 -9.22
N SER A 181 33.66 1.96 -9.09
CA SER A 181 34.23 2.41 -7.82
C SER A 181 33.36 3.48 -7.15
N SER A 182 33.05 3.29 -5.87
CA SER A 182 32.34 4.30 -5.06
C SER A 182 33.19 5.57 -4.89
N SER A 183 32.67 6.75 -5.25
CA SER A 183 33.38 8.02 -5.06
C SER A 183 33.04 8.67 -3.71
N SER A 184 33.44 8.07 -2.59
CA SER A 184 33.22 8.69 -1.27
C SER A 184 34.22 9.83 -1.01
N SER A 185 33.97 11.00 -1.59
CA SER A 185 34.61 12.24 -1.14
C SER A 185 33.68 13.45 -1.25
N GLY A 186 33.09 13.83 -0.11
CA GLY A 186 32.37 15.09 0.11
C GLY A 186 30.85 14.96 0.00
N ASP A 187 30.13 15.47 1.01
CA ASP A 187 28.69 15.80 1.18
C ASP A 187 27.58 14.89 0.57
N LEU A 188 27.92 13.83 -0.16
CA LEU A 188 26.99 12.84 -0.71
C LEU A 188 26.84 11.74 0.33
N GLU A 189 25.64 11.62 0.88
CA GLU A 189 25.31 10.65 1.93
C GLU A 189 25.66 9.21 1.50
N TYR A 190 25.98 8.34 2.46
CA TYR A 190 26.53 6.98 2.29
C TYR A 190 25.66 5.99 1.49
N TYR A 191 24.51 6.44 0.99
CA TYR A 191 23.58 5.67 0.18
C TYR A 191 23.51 6.15 -1.29
N TYR A 192 24.24 7.19 -1.68
CA TYR A 192 24.42 7.61 -3.07
C TYR A 192 25.77 7.15 -3.62
N ASP A 193 25.81 6.86 -4.92
CA ASP A 193 27.03 6.49 -5.66
C ASP A 193 27.86 5.37 -4.98
N ILE A 194 27.18 4.27 -4.64
CA ILE A 194 27.80 3.13 -3.95
C ILE A 194 28.63 2.23 -4.89
N GLY A 195 28.70 2.54 -6.18
CA GLY A 195 29.29 1.63 -7.17
C GLY A 195 28.61 0.24 -7.14
N THR A 196 29.39 -0.83 -7.02
CA THR A 196 28.86 -2.21 -7.01
C THR A 196 28.70 -2.84 -5.64
N ASN A 197 29.13 -2.19 -4.55
CA ASN A 197 29.01 -2.71 -3.18
C ASN A 197 28.82 -1.54 -2.22
N PRO A 198 27.88 -1.61 -1.25
CA PRO A 198 27.66 -0.52 -0.29
C PRO A 198 28.94 -0.07 0.43
N THR A 199 29.01 1.22 0.76
CA THR A 199 30.13 1.80 1.54
C THR A 199 29.95 1.67 3.05
N THR A 200 28.75 1.29 3.50
CA THR A 200 28.38 1.09 4.90
C THR A 200 27.46 -0.11 5.04
N ARG A 201 27.40 -0.75 6.22
CA ARG A 201 26.51 -1.88 6.46
C ARG A 201 25.04 -1.46 6.30
N PRO A 202 24.29 -2.03 5.33
CA PRO A 202 22.88 -1.72 5.13
C PRO A 202 22.00 -2.07 6.33
N ASN A 203 20.96 -1.27 6.58
CA ASN A 203 20.02 -1.48 7.68
C ASN A 203 18.58 -1.70 7.19
N TYR A 204 18.00 -2.85 7.53
CA TYR A 204 16.63 -3.22 7.19
C TYR A 204 15.74 -3.54 8.40
N SER A 205 16.20 -3.16 9.60
CA SER A 205 15.55 -3.54 10.87
C SER A 205 14.15 -2.96 11.06
N LYS A 206 13.85 -1.79 10.46
CA LYS A 206 12.62 -1.04 10.68
C LYS A 206 11.49 -1.36 9.69
N TYR A 207 11.84 -1.55 8.41
CA TYR A 207 10.87 -1.64 7.30
C TYR A 207 11.07 -2.87 6.41
N ASN A 208 10.02 -3.26 5.68
CA ASN A 208 9.98 -4.44 4.81
C ASN A 208 10.62 -4.23 3.42
N ILE A 209 11.68 -3.41 3.34
CA ILE A 209 12.30 -3.03 2.06
C ILE A 209 12.79 -4.28 1.31
N LEU A 210 13.63 -5.13 1.91
CA LEU A 210 14.15 -6.38 1.29
C LEU A 210 13.05 -7.38 0.86
N GLN A 211 11.84 -7.25 1.40
CA GLN A 211 10.74 -8.18 1.13
C GLN A 211 9.85 -7.72 -0.01
N LEU A 212 9.71 -6.40 -0.14
CA LEU A 212 8.76 -5.77 -1.04
C LEU A 212 9.45 -5.18 -2.26
N ALA A 213 10.72 -4.80 -2.17
CA ALA A 213 11.49 -4.32 -3.31
C ALA A 213 11.71 -5.44 -4.32
N GLN A 214 11.47 -5.15 -5.59
CA GLN A 214 11.70 -6.05 -6.71
C GLN A 214 12.33 -5.27 -7.86
N LYS A 215 13.09 -5.98 -8.70
CA LYS A 215 13.68 -5.42 -9.93
C LYS A 215 12.63 -4.67 -10.76
N GLY A 216 12.95 -3.43 -11.12
CA GLY A 216 12.10 -2.51 -11.86
C GLY A 216 11.09 -1.71 -11.01
N ASP A 217 10.98 -1.96 -9.72
CA ASP A 217 10.15 -1.07 -8.89
C ASP A 217 10.72 0.35 -8.87
N ILE A 218 9.86 1.33 -8.64
CA ILE A 218 10.24 2.73 -8.60
C ILE A 218 10.26 3.15 -7.13
N ILE A 219 11.34 3.82 -6.72
CA ILE A 219 11.36 4.54 -5.45
C ILE A 219 11.15 6.03 -5.71
N LEU A 220 10.47 6.69 -4.78
CA LEU A 220 10.28 8.13 -4.78
C LEU A 220 10.76 8.69 -3.45
N ASP A 221 11.82 9.47 -3.47
CA ASP A 221 12.25 10.27 -2.32
C ASP A 221 11.48 11.60 -2.34
N ASN A 222 10.74 11.88 -1.27
CA ASN A 222 10.00 13.13 -1.12
C ASN A 222 10.97 14.31 -0.87
N GLU A 223 12.12 14.04 -0.25
CA GLU A 223 13.20 15.00 -0.07
C GLU A 223 14.42 14.66 -0.95
N GLY A 224 14.72 15.47 -1.96
CA GLY A 224 15.75 15.19 -2.98
C GLY A 224 16.66 16.39 -3.31
N SER A 225 17.83 16.12 -3.90
CA SER A 225 18.81 17.09 -4.39
C SER A 225 18.17 18.06 -5.41
N GLY A 226 17.70 19.21 -4.92
CA GLY A 226 17.03 20.26 -5.72
C GLY A 226 15.62 20.62 -5.27
N GLY A 227 14.99 19.86 -4.36
CA GLY A 227 13.93 20.33 -3.45
C GLY A 227 12.54 20.70 -3.97
N VAL A 228 12.23 20.66 -5.28
CA VAL A 228 10.91 21.13 -5.78
C VAL A 228 9.93 19.99 -6.18
N PHE A 229 10.43 18.84 -6.66
CA PHE A 229 9.58 17.80 -7.29
C PHE A 229 9.83 16.36 -6.79
N GLY A 230 10.55 16.19 -5.69
CA GLY A 230 11.02 14.87 -5.23
C GLY A 230 12.15 14.30 -6.09
N HIS A 231 12.50 13.03 -5.89
CA HIS A 231 13.52 12.32 -6.65
C HIS A 231 13.12 10.86 -6.92
N ALA A 232 13.39 10.36 -8.13
CA ALA A 232 12.99 9.02 -8.54
C ALA A 232 14.20 8.11 -8.82
N GLY A 233 14.09 6.85 -8.43
CA GLY A 233 15.05 5.80 -8.77
C GLY A 233 14.35 4.53 -9.22
N ILE A 234 15.04 3.68 -9.97
CA ILE A 234 14.57 2.34 -10.32
C ILE A 234 15.35 1.30 -9.53
N VAL A 235 14.66 0.33 -8.94
CA VAL A 235 15.28 -0.80 -8.23
C VAL A 235 15.98 -1.69 -9.25
N GLU A 236 17.30 -1.79 -9.14
CA GLU A 236 18.12 -2.67 -9.99
C GLU A 236 17.93 -4.13 -9.59
N GLY A 237 17.84 -4.39 -8.28
CA GLY A 237 17.58 -5.70 -7.72
C GLY A 237 18.17 -5.87 -6.31
N SER A 238 18.13 -7.11 -5.85
CA SER A 238 18.69 -7.55 -4.59
C SER A 238 20.10 -8.12 -4.81
N PHE A 239 21.06 -7.66 -4.02
CA PHE A 239 22.46 -8.07 -4.10
C PHE A 239 22.96 -8.55 -2.75
N TYR A 240 23.99 -9.39 -2.76
CA TYR A 240 24.70 -9.80 -1.55
C TYR A 240 26.02 -9.04 -1.46
N SER A 241 26.40 -8.58 -0.27
CA SER A 241 27.74 -8.04 0.01
C SER A 241 28.50 -9.04 0.88
N SER A 242 29.60 -9.60 0.37
CA SER A 242 30.47 -10.46 1.19
C SER A 242 31.21 -9.68 2.28
N THR A 243 31.40 -8.37 2.08
CA THR A 243 32.04 -7.46 3.05
C THR A 243 31.21 -7.34 4.33
N TYR A 244 29.89 -7.20 4.20
CA TYR A 244 28.98 -7.04 5.34
C TYR A 244 28.18 -8.30 5.67
N SER A 245 28.38 -9.36 4.89
CA SER A 245 27.64 -10.63 4.95
C SER A 245 26.13 -10.44 4.96
N CYS A 246 25.60 -9.54 4.13
CA CYS A 246 24.17 -9.25 4.10
C CYS A 246 23.67 -8.90 2.70
N TYR A 247 22.36 -9.07 2.50
CA TYR A 247 21.70 -8.60 1.30
C TYR A 247 21.35 -7.12 1.38
N TYR A 248 21.26 -6.49 0.21
CA TYR A 248 20.90 -5.10 0.06
C TYR A 248 20.15 -4.83 -1.23
N VAL A 249 19.31 -3.79 -1.22
CA VAL A 249 18.61 -3.31 -2.41
C VAL A 249 19.45 -2.24 -3.08
N ARG A 250 19.84 -2.51 -4.33
CA ARG A 250 20.53 -1.56 -5.18
C ARG A 250 19.53 -0.88 -6.10
N ILE A 251 19.70 0.42 -6.29
CA ILE A 251 18.89 1.22 -7.21
C ILE A 251 19.78 1.90 -8.24
N ILE A 252 19.19 2.31 -9.36
CA ILE A 252 19.81 3.19 -10.35
C ILE A 252 19.03 4.50 -10.36
N GLU A 253 19.76 5.59 -10.32
CA GLU A 253 19.22 6.94 -10.21
C GLU A 253 20.09 7.94 -10.94
N SER A 254 19.55 9.10 -11.27
CA SER A 254 20.33 10.21 -11.79
C SER A 254 20.35 11.35 -10.78
N ILE A 255 21.54 11.67 -10.28
CA ILE A 255 21.80 12.70 -9.26
C ILE A 255 22.90 13.64 -9.77
N GLU A 256 23.30 14.66 -9.00
CA GLU A 256 24.26 15.68 -9.44
C GLU A 256 25.59 15.13 -10.02
N VAL A 257 26.03 13.95 -9.59
CA VAL A 257 27.25 13.28 -10.11
C VAL A 257 27.03 12.46 -11.38
N GLY A 258 25.79 12.38 -11.87
CA GLY A 258 25.38 11.60 -13.04
C GLY A 258 24.45 10.45 -12.70
N VAL A 259 24.25 9.56 -13.68
CA VAL A 259 23.56 8.30 -13.47
C VAL A 259 24.45 7.35 -12.69
N SER A 260 24.04 6.98 -11.48
CA SER A 260 24.83 6.18 -10.55
C SER A 260 23.97 5.13 -9.85
N ARG A 261 24.63 4.31 -9.02
CA ARG A 261 23.98 3.30 -8.19
C ARG A 261 23.83 3.81 -6.77
N GLY A 262 22.65 3.62 -6.20
CA GLY A 262 22.34 3.94 -4.82
C GLY A 262 22.05 2.70 -3.97
N LEU A 263 22.15 2.87 -2.65
CA LEU A 263 21.62 1.95 -1.66
C LEU A 263 20.23 2.44 -1.25
N TRP A 264 19.26 1.53 -1.15
CA TRP A 264 17.99 1.83 -0.49
C TRP A 264 17.84 1.00 0.78
N ASP A 265 17.94 1.67 1.92
CA ASP A 265 17.78 1.06 3.25
C ASP A 265 17.00 1.99 4.19
N VAL A 266 16.98 1.67 5.49
CA VAL A 266 16.28 2.48 6.51
C VAL A 266 16.85 3.90 6.61
N GLY A 267 18.16 4.09 6.45
CA GLY A 267 18.80 5.40 6.53
C GLY A 267 18.22 6.33 5.48
N ARG A 268 18.35 5.96 4.20
CA ARG A 268 17.75 6.70 3.08
C ARG A 268 16.25 6.91 3.26
N THR A 269 15.52 5.86 3.69
CA THR A 269 14.07 5.94 3.84
C THR A 269 13.64 7.00 4.87
N ASP A 270 14.30 7.02 6.01
CA ASP A 270 13.99 7.96 7.09
C ASP A 270 14.48 9.37 6.73
N ASP A 271 15.65 9.49 6.10
CA ASP A 271 16.26 10.77 5.73
C ASP A 271 15.49 11.44 4.57
N ARG A 272 14.97 10.67 3.60
CA ARG A 272 14.39 11.19 2.36
C ARG A 272 12.89 10.99 2.19
N ASP A 273 12.23 10.44 3.21
CA ASP A 273 10.82 10.05 3.15
C ASP A 273 10.52 9.22 1.88
N THR A 274 11.28 8.15 1.65
CA THR A 274 11.18 7.30 0.45
C THR A 274 9.88 6.48 0.37
N TYR A 275 9.16 6.52 -0.76
CA TYR A 275 8.00 5.69 -1.08
C TYR A 275 8.34 4.62 -2.12
N LEU A 276 7.59 3.51 -2.14
CA LEU A 276 7.74 2.40 -3.10
C LEU A 276 6.54 2.35 -4.05
N TYR A 277 6.81 2.26 -5.34
CA TYR A 277 5.82 2.13 -6.40
C TYR A 277 6.10 0.91 -7.28
N LYS A 278 5.06 0.12 -7.54
CA LYS A 278 5.10 -1.04 -8.45
C LYS A 278 4.58 -0.63 -9.81
N VAL A 279 5.37 -0.84 -10.88
CA VAL A 279 4.87 -0.75 -12.26
C VAL A 279 4.13 -2.03 -12.61
N TYR A 280 2.85 -2.10 -12.29
CA TYR A 280 2.10 -3.36 -12.27
C TYR A 280 1.63 -3.81 -13.66
N THR A 281 1.58 -2.89 -14.63
CA THR A 281 1.20 -3.22 -16.02
C THR A 281 2.38 -3.74 -16.85
N ALA A 282 3.61 -3.55 -16.36
CA ALA A 282 4.80 -4.10 -16.99
C ALA A 282 4.95 -5.60 -16.69
N THR A 283 5.25 -6.39 -17.72
CA THR A 283 5.68 -7.78 -17.54
C THR A 283 7.06 -7.84 -16.87
N PRO A 284 7.44 -8.98 -16.25
CA PRO A 284 8.80 -9.16 -15.72
C PRO A 284 9.90 -8.86 -16.75
N GLU A 285 9.70 -9.24 -18.01
CA GLU A 285 10.63 -8.96 -19.11
C GLU A 285 10.74 -7.46 -19.41
N GLN A 286 9.62 -6.74 -19.42
CA GLN A 286 9.63 -5.28 -19.60
C GLN A 286 10.34 -4.58 -18.44
N LYS A 287 10.12 -5.02 -17.20
CA LYS A 287 10.84 -4.50 -16.03
C LYS A 287 12.35 -4.75 -16.13
N ALA A 288 12.76 -5.97 -16.52
CA ALA A 288 14.17 -6.30 -16.71
C ALA A 288 14.83 -5.40 -17.76
N LYS A 289 14.19 -5.24 -18.94
CA LYS A 289 14.69 -4.37 -20.01
C LYS A 289 14.73 -2.88 -19.65
N ALA A 290 13.78 -2.41 -18.82
CA ALA A 290 13.81 -1.05 -18.28
C ALA A 290 15.04 -0.86 -17.37
N VAL A 291 15.33 -1.82 -16.49
CA VAL A 291 16.55 -1.79 -15.67
C VAL A 291 17.81 -1.86 -16.54
N ASP A 292 17.87 -2.75 -17.53
CA ASP A 292 19.01 -2.87 -18.45
C ASP A 292 19.28 -1.56 -19.21
N PHE A 293 18.22 -0.85 -19.61
CA PHE A 293 18.33 0.48 -20.20
C PHE A 293 19.03 1.45 -19.25
N CYS A 294 18.62 1.50 -17.97
CA CYS A 294 19.20 2.36 -16.94
C CYS A 294 20.65 1.98 -16.62
N ILE A 295 20.98 0.68 -16.58
CA ILE A 295 22.37 0.19 -16.45
C ILE A 295 23.22 0.74 -17.61
N GLY A 296 22.70 0.72 -18.84
CA GLY A 296 23.36 1.29 -20.02
C GLY A 296 23.53 2.81 -19.97
N GLN A 297 22.93 3.51 -19.00
CA GLN A 297 23.08 4.95 -18.81
C GLN A 297 24.11 5.32 -17.72
N LEU A 298 24.64 4.36 -16.96
CA LEU A 298 25.59 4.62 -15.87
C LEU A 298 26.76 5.51 -16.32
N GLY A 299 27.11 6.50 -15.50
CA GLY A 299 28.15 7.49 -15.76
C GLY A 299 27.73 8.64 -16.70
N LYS A 300 26.55 8.61 -17.32
CA LYS A 300 26.06 9.76 -18.09
C LYS A 300 25.75 10.95 -17.16
N PRO A 301 26.04 12.18 -17.59
CA PRO A 301 25.82 13.39 -16.77
C PRO A 301 24.34 13.62 -16.46
N TRP A 302 24.09 14.31 -15.34
CA TRP A 302 22.76 14.74 -14.93
C TRP A 302 22.36 16.07 -15.56
N GLU A 303 21.07 16.27 -15.77
CA GLU A 303 20.47 17.58 -16.06
C GLU A 303 19.09 17.73 -15.44
N LEU A 304 18.74 18.94 -15.04
CA LEU A 304 17.37 19.34 -14.79
C LEU A 304 16.73 19.72 -16.13
N ASN A 305 15.69 19.02 -16.54
CA ASN A 305 15.00 19.29 -17.81
C ASN A 305 13.50 19.09 -17.61
N LEU A 306 12.70 20.15 -17.79
CA LEU A 306 11.25 20.15 -17.53
C LEU A 306 10.42 20.17 -18.82
N THR A 307 10.98 19.69 -19.94
CA THR A 307 10.30 19.72 -21.25
C THR A 307 9.79 18.33 -21.64
N HIS A 308 8.64 18.22 -22.31
CA HIS A 308 8.06 16.90 -22.69
C HIS A 308 8.77 16.21 -23.89
N ASN A 309 10.00 16.58 -24.23
CA ASN A 309 10.61 16.19 -25.51
C ASN A 309 11.95 15.45 -25.31
N TYR A 310 11.88 14.12 -25.16
CA TYR A 310 13.06 13.27 -25.02
C TYR A 310 13.22 12.25 -26.14
N SER A 311 14.49 11.94 -26.41
CA SER A 311 14.89 10.86 -27.29
C SER A 311 15.64 9.81 -26.49
N GLU A 312 15.51 8.54 -26.87
CA GLU A 312 16.28 7.41 -26.32
C GLU A 312 17.81 7.61 -26.39
N SER A 313 18.26 8.57 -27.21
CA SER A 313 19.65 8.97 -27.41
C SER A 313 20.13 10.11 -26.51
N SER A 314 19.42 10.44 -25.42
CA SER A 314 19.85 11.53 -24.54
C SER A 314 21.26 11.33 -24.00
N SER A 315 22.04 12.41 -24.01
CA SER A 315 23.40 12.45 -23.43
C SER A 315 23.38 12.78 -21.94
N LYS A 316 22.23 13.20 -21.40
CA LYS A 316 22.04 13.65 -20.02
C LYS A 316 20.69 13.18 -19.48
N TRP A 317 20.56 13.02 -18.16
CA TRP A 317 19.34 12.49 -17.56
C TRP A 317 18.87 13.28 -16.34
N MET A 318 17.56 13.53 -16.28
CA MET A 318 16.85 13.80 -15.03
C MET A 318 16.37 12.48 -14.43
N CYS A 319 16.26 12.39 -13.09
CA CYS A 319 15.93 11.16 -12.38
C CYS A 319 14.61 10.51 -12.84
N SER A 320 13.51 11.26 -12.85
CA SER A 320 12.20 10.79 -13.32
C SER A 320 12.19 10.45 -14.81
N GLN A 321 12.90 11.19 -15.65
CA GLN A 321 12.95 10.93 -17.09
C GLN A 321 13.73 9.69 -17.46
N LEU A 322 14.81 9.40 -16.73
CA LEU A 322 15.52 8.14 -16.84
C LEU A 322 14.56 6.98 -16.60
N VAL A 323 13.83 7.04 -15.49
CA VAL A 323 12.86 6.00 -15.09
C VAL A 323 11.72 5.90 -16.11
N TRP A 324 11.09 7.02 -16.49
CA TRP A 324 10.00 7.02 -17.46
C TRP A 324 10.44 6.51 -18.83
N THR A 325 11.56 7.01 -19.38
CA THR A 325 12.07 6.58 -20.68
C THR A 325 12.38 5.09 -20.69
N SER A 326 12.94 4.57 -19.58
CA SER A 326 13.24 3.15 -19.45
C SER A 326 12.02 2.26 -19.69
N TYR A 327 10.86 2.65 -19.15
CA TYR A 327 9.59 1.95 -19.32
C TYR A 327 8.91 2.25 -20.65
N LYS A 328 8.95 3.51 -21.11
CA LYS A 328 8.37 3.95 -22.37
C LYS A 328 8.94 3.16 -23.55
N ASN A 329 10.25 2.89 -23.53
CA ASN A 329 10.95 2.10 -24.55
C ASN A 329 10.47 0.63 -24.59
N GLN A 330 9.88 0.14 -23.51
CA GLN A 330 9.28 -1.19 -23.42
C GLN A 330 7.78 -1.20 -23.74
N GLY A 331 7.23 -0.06 -24.19
CA GLY A 331 5.82 0.10 -24.50
C GLY A 331 4.92 0.32 -23.27
N VAL A 332 5.49 0.66 -22.12
CA VAL A 332 4.75 0.98 -20.89
C VAL A 332 4.90 2.47 -20.61
N ASP A 333 3.82 3.22 -20.82
CA ASP A 333 3.84 4.66 -20.58
C ASP A 333 3.41 4.98 -19.15
N ILE A 334 4.38 5.13 -18.25
CA ILE A 334 4.14 5.37 -16.83
C ILE A 334 3.84 6.84 -16.51
N GLU A 335 3.89 7.72 -17.50
CA GLU A 335 3.39 9.10 -17.45
C GLU A 335 2.18 9.15 -18.41
N MET A 336 1.05 9.71 -17.99
CA MET A 336 -0.19 9.68 -18.80
C MET A 336 -0.91 11.02 -18.93
N ASP A 337 -0.40 12.07 -18.29
CA ASP A 337 -1.02 13.38 -18.21
C ASP A 337 -0.43 14.35 -19.26
N GLY A 338 -0.81 14.11 -20.51
CA GLY A 338 -0.82 15.17 -21.55
C GLY A 338 -2.01 16.15 -21.42
N GLY A 339 -2.63 16.26 -20.24
CA GLY A 339 -3.88 17.01 -20.00
C GLY A 339 -3.67 18.45 -19.53
N PRO A 340 -4.67 19.36 -19.69
CA PRO A 340 -4.55 20.74 -19.24
C PRO A 340 -4.45 20.79 -17.70
N GLY A 341 -3.25 21.06 -17.18
CA GLY A 341 -2.96 21.13 -15.74
C GLY A 341 -1.81 20.24 -15.25
N GLY A 342 -1.19 19.42 -16.11
CA GLY A 342 0.01 18.65 -15.76
C GLY A 342 1.25 19.53 -15.52
N GLU A 343 2.20 19.03 -14.74
CA GLU A 343 3.47 19.70 -14.45
C GLU A 343 4.31 19.83 -15.75
N PRO A 344 5.23 20.82 -15.85
CA PRO A 344 6.10 20.90 -17.01
C PRO A 344 7.09 19.72 -17.01
N GLY A 345 6.88 18.77 -17.91
CA GLY A 345 7.78 17.65 -18.16
C GLY A 345 7.30 16.37 -17.48
N VAL A 346 8.21 15.41 -17.30
CA VAL A 346 7.93 14.17 -16.57
C VAL A 346 8.56 14.30 -15.19
N THR A 347 7.80 14.70 -14.18
CA THR A 347 8.31 14.83 -12.81
C THR A 347 8.20 13.51 -12.03
N PRO A 348 8.90 13.35 -10.89
CA PRO A 348 8.70 12.21 -10.02
C PRO A 348 7.24 12.06 -9.53
N HIS A 349 6.52 13.16 -9.28
CA HIS A 349 5.11 13.14 -8.91
C HIS A 349 4.20 12.69 -10.07
N ASP A 350 4.47 13.12 -11.31
CA ASP A 350 3.69 12.69 -12.49
C ASP A 350 3.72 11.17 -12.69
N ILE A 351 4.89 10.56 -12.47
CA ILE A 351 5.08 9.10 -12.58
C ILE A 351 4.28 8.36 -11.50
N THR A 352 4.11 8.94 -10.32
CA THR A 352 3.74 8.19 -9.11
C THR A 352 2.35 8.50 -8.55
N GLU A 353 1.85 9.73 -8.69
CA GLU A 353 0.56 10.17 -8.18
C GLU A 353 -0.53 10.20 -9.26
N ASN A 354 -0.14 10.51 -10.51
CA ASN A 354 -1.08 10.68 -11.63
C ASN A 354 -1.11 9.48 -12.58
N SER A 355 -0.17 8.54 -12.43
CA SER A 355 -0.09 7.37 -13.30
C SER A 355 -1.03 6.25 -12.88
N THR A 356 -1.95 5.89 -13.78
CA THR A 356 -2.69 4.63 -13.69
C THR A 356 -1.83 3.39 -13.95
N GLN A 357 -0.54 3.48 -14.29
CA GLN A 357 0.32 2.30 -14.52
C GLN A 357 1.06 1.82 -13.27
N VAL A 358 1.13 2.65 -12.23
CA VAL A 358 1.85 2.32 -11.01
C VAL A 358 0.91 2.23 -9.82
N THR A 359 1.33 1.51 -8.78
CA THR A 359 0.59 1.44 -7.51
C THR A 359 1.56 1.61 -6.36
N HIS A 360 1.16 2.44 -5.39
CA HIS A 360 1.91 2.64 -4.16
C HIS A 360 1.88 1.36 -3.28
N VAL A 361 3.02 1.01 -2.70
CA VAL A 361 3.17 -0.07 -1.73
C VAL A 361 3.75 0.51 -0.44
N ASP A 362 2.95 0.45 0.63
CA ASP A 362 3.40 0.90 1.95
C ASP A 362 4.34 -0.13 2.58
N PHE A 363 5.64 0.02 2.42
CA PHE A 363 6.63 -0.88 3.00
C PHE A 363 6.95 -0.55 4.47
N ARG A 364 6.37 0.53 5.02
CA ARG A 364 6.68 1.08 6.35
C ARG A 364 5.76 0.56 7.46
N GLN A 365 4.63 -0.05 7.11
CA GLN A 365 3.71 -0.56 8.12
C GLN A 365 4.28 -1.71 8.96
N ALA A 366 3.97 -1.63 10.26
CA ALA A 366 4.41 -2.55 11.30
C ALA A 366 4.06 -4.01 10.98
N LEU A 367 5.01 -4.87 11.36
CA LEU A 367 5.22 -6.20 10.81
C LEU A 367 4.16 -7.21 11.24
N ASN A 368 3.46 -6.98 12.37
CA ASN A 368 2.41 -7.84 12.90
C ASN A 368 1.12 -7.05 13.17
N THR A 369 0.44 -6.59 12.12
CA THR A 369 -0.80 -5.79 12.24
C THR A 369 -1.98 -6.61 12.77
N VAL A 370 -1.94 -7.93 12.64
CA VAL A 370 -3.01 -8.86 13.00
C VAL A 370 -2.46 -10.04 13.82
N PRO A 371 -2.93 -10.28 15.05
CA PRO A 371 -2.46 -11.40 15.86
C PRO A 371 -2.71 -12.76 15.19
N ASN A 372 -1.83 -13.73 15.44
CA ASN A 372 -2.05 -15.11 14.99
C ASN A 372 -3.41 -15.66 15.46
N GLY A 373 -4.05 -16.44 14.60
CA GLY A 373 -5.35 -17.04 14.89
C GLY A 373 -6.16 -17.32 13.63
N THR A 374 -7.36 -17.84 13.82
CA THR A 374 -8.32 -18.10 12.74
C THR A 374 -9.28 -16.93 12.60
N TYR A 375 -9.52 -16.51 11.36
CA TYR A 375 -10.34 -15.35 11.02
C TYR A 375 -11.34 -15.68 9.91
N TYR A 376 -12.47 -14.98 9.93
CA TYR A 376 -13.26 -14.73 8.75
C TYR A 376 -12.77 -13.45 8.08
N LEU A 377 -12.56 -13.49 6.76
CA LEU A 377 -12.21 -12.34 5.93
C LEU A 377 -13.48 -11.93 5.19
N THR A 378 -14.03 -10.77 5.51
CA THR A 378 -15.25 -10.25 4.90
C THR A 378 -14.89 -9.13 3.96
N ASN A 379 -15.22 -9.25 2.68
CA ASN A 379 -14.97 -8.20 1.70
C ASN A 379 -15.83 -6.97 2.05
N PHE A 380 -15.20 -5.80 2.05
CA PHE A 380 -15.83 -4.56 2.48
C PHE A 380 -16.95 -4.12 1.54
N LYS A 381 -16.80 -4.32 0.22
CA LYS A 381 -17.84 -3.94 -0.75
C LYS A 381 -19.08 -4.80 -0.69
N SER A 382 -18.90 -6.12 -0.58
CA SER A 382 -20.00 -7.07 -0.73
C SER A 382 -20.59 -7.56 0.59
N GLY A 383 -19.85 -7.46 1.70
CA GLY A 383 -20.20 -8.12 2.97
C GLY A 383 -20.04 -9.65 2.95
N ARG A 384 -19.57 -10.21 1.84
CA ARG A 384 -19.36 -11.65 1.67
C ARG A 384 -18.00 -12.10 2.18
N ARG A 385 -17.88 -13.37 2.55
CA ARG A 385 -16.64 -13.94 3.09
C ARG A 385 -15.78 -14.55 1.99
N LEU A 386 -14.47 -14.48 2.19
CA LEU A 386 -13.51 -15.30 1.45
C LEU A 386 -13.81 -16.78 1.71
N ASP A 387 -14.00 -17.53 0.63
CA ASP A 387 -14.62 -18.85 0.64
C ASP A 387 -13.91 -19.79 -0.35
N ILE A 388 -13.84 -21.08 -0.01
CA ILE A 388 -13.33 -22.10 -0.92
C ILE A 388 -14.50 -22.73 -1.67
N ARG A 389 -14.45 -22.65 -3.00
CA ARG A 389 -15.52 -23.11 -3.87
C ARG A 389 -15.92 -24.56 -3.56
N GLY A 390 -17.18 -24.71 -3.14
CA GLY A 390 -17.80 -26.00 -2.84
C GLY A 390 -17.21 -26.73 -1.63
N GLY A 391 -16.42 -26.06 -0.78
CA GLY A 391 -15.74 -26.71 0.33
C GLY A 391 -14.72 -27.76 -0.11
N THR A 392 -14.06 -27.52 -1.24
CA THR A 392 -13.10 -28.48 -1.82
C THR A 392 -11.77 -28.46 -1.07
N SER A 393 -11.42 -29.55 -0.38
CA SER A 393 -10.15 -29.71 0.35
C SER A 393 -9.04 -30.33 -0.51
N ALA A 394 -8.72 -29.69 -1.63
CA ALA A 394 -7.70 -30.16 -2.57
C ALA A 394 -6.81 -29.03 -3.09
N GLN A 395 -5.61 -29.40 -3.57
CA GLN A 395 -4.73 -28.49 -4.28
C GLN A 395 -5.44 -27.89 -5.50
N SER A 396 -5.20 -26.62 -5.78
CA SER A 396 -5.85 -25.82 -6.83
C SER A 396 -7.34 -25.57 -6.63
N ALA A 397 -7.90 -25.86 -5.44
CA ALA A 397 -9.26 -25.43 -5.13
C ALA A 397 -9.36 -23.91 -5.28
N GLN A 398 -10.38 -23.46 -6.03
CA GLN A 398 -10.58 -22.05 -6.32
C GLN A 398 -11.13 -21.31 -5.10
N VAL A 399 -10.63 -20.10 -4.91
CA VAL A 399 -11.10 -19.18 -3.89
C VAL A 399 -12.08 -18.19 -4.51
N GLN A 400 -13.18 -17.95 -3.84
CA GLN A 400 -14.29 -17.11 -4.25
C GLN A 400 -14.77 -16.26 -3.07
N GLN A 401 -15.71 -15.35 -3.30
CA GLN A 401 -16.56 -14.86 -2.21
C GLN A 401 -17.88 -15.63 -2.15
N TYR A 402 -18.41 -15.78 -0.95
CA TYR A 402 -19.73 -16.37 -0.73
C TYR A 402 -20.41 -15.75 0.50
N ASP A 403 -21.73 -15.87 0.58
CA ASP A 403 -22.51 -15.42 1.73
C ASP A 403 -21.87 -15.89 3.04
N ALA A 404 -21.84 -14.97 4.00
CA ALA A 404 -21.13 -15.19 5.25
C ALA A 404 -21.78 -16.33 6.04
N GLY A 405 -21.03 -17.38 6.33
CA GLY A 405 -21.45 -18.51 7.16
C GLY A 405 -20.36 -18.92 8.15
N VAL A 406 -20.63 -19.96 8.93
CA VAL A 406 -19.69 -20.43 9.98
C VAL A 406 -18.91 -21.68 9.57
N TYR A 407 -18.80 -21.87 8.26
CA TYR A 407 -18.24 -23.05 7.61
C TYR A 407 -16.70 -23.03 7.65
N ASN A 408 -16.07 -24.21 7.56
CA ASN A 408 -14.61 -24.30 7.65
C ASN A 408 -13.93 -23.77 6.40
N GLU A 409 -14.60 -23.84 5.25
CA GLU A 409 -14.19 -23.26 3.97
C GLU A 409 -14.10 -21.72 3.97
N GLN A 410 -14.60 -21.05 5.02
CA GLN A 410 -14.52 -19.60 5.20
C GLN A 410 -13.59 -19.17 6.34
N LYS A 411 -12.90 -20.15 6.96
CA LYS A 411 -11.99 -19.91 8.09
C LYS A 411 -10.54 -19.95 7.62
N TRP A 412 -9.83 -18.89 7.94
CA TRP A 412 -8.47 -18.64 7.47
C TRP A 412 -7.55 -18.43 8.66
N ARG A 413 -6.56 -19.30 8.82
CA ARG A 413 -5.61 -19.26 9.92
C ARG A 413 -4.36 -18.49 9.51
N PHE A 414 -4.14 -17.38 10.20
CA PHE A 414 -3.00 -16.49 10.02
C PHE A 414 -1.86 -16.93 10.93
N THR A 415 -0.70 -17.13 10.32
CA THR A 415 0.55 -17.39 11.01
C THR A 415 1.56 -16.35 10.56
N PHE A 416 1.90 -15.45 11.46
CA PHE A 416 2.94 -14.45 11.27
C PHE A 416 4.33 -15.09 11.42
N ASN A 417 5.17 -14.91 10.41
CA ASN A 417 6.59 -15.21 10.46
C ASN A 417 7.33 -13.93 10.88
N SER A 418 7.89 -13.89 12.09
CA SER A 418 8.58 -12.70 12.62
C SER A 418 9.88 -12.38 11.89
N THR A 419 10.55 -13.41 11.39
CA THR A 419 11.84 -13.38 10.70
C THR A 419 11.65 -12.87 9.27
N GLY A 420 10.76 -13.51 8.51
CA GLY A 420 10.39 -13.11 7.15
C GLY A 420 9.35 -11.99 7.07
N ARG A 421 8.82 -11.51 8.20
CA ARG A 421 7.84 -10.42 8.34
C ARG A 421 6.62 -10.47 7.41
N TYR A 422 6.14 -11.68 7.13
CA TYR A 422 4.94 -11.96 6.33
C TYR A 422 3.97 -12.87 7.09
N TYR A 423 2.75 -12.97 6.59
CA TYR A 423 1.78 -13.98 7.00
C TYR A 423 1.73 -15.12 5.99
N THR A 424 1.65 -16.35 6.47
CA THR A 424 0.99 -17.41 5.71
C THR A 424 -0.47 -17.47 6.13
N ILE A 425 -1.35 -17.72 5.16
CA ILE A 425 -2.78 -17.80 5.37
C ILE A 425 -3.23 -19.20 4.95
N SER A 426 -3.50 -20.05 5.93
CA SER A 426 -3.92 -21.44 5.69
C SER A 426 -5.42 -21.61 5.81
N SER A 427 -5.99 -22.51 5.00
CA SER A 427 -7.40 -22.87 5.15
C SER A 427 -7.61 -23.84 6.31
N ASP A 428 -8.67 -23.59 7.10
CA ASP A 428 -9.11 -24.51 8.15
C ASP A 428 -9.91 -25.71 7.61
N ILE A 429 -10.11 -25.79 6.28
CA ILE A 429 -10.79 -26.92 5.64
C ILE A 429 -10.02 -28.24 5.79
N THR A 430 -8.70 -28.13 5.91
CA THR A 430 -7.83 -29.22 6.35
C THR A 430 -7.35 -28.87 7.76
N SER A 431 -7.61 -29.71 8.74
CA SER A 431 -7.29 -29.46 10.17
C SER A 431 -5.82 -29.12 10.44
N ASN A 432 -4.93 -29.36 9.48
CA ASN A 432 -3.48 -29.31 9.62
C ASN A 432 -2.80 -28.18 8.83
N GLY A 433 -3.55 -27.25 8.22
CA GLY A 433 -2.95 -26.16 7.45
C GLY A 433 -2.15 -26.64 6.23
N THR A 434 -2.60 -27.71 5.59
CA THR A 434 -1.95 -28.34 4.43
C THR A 434 -1.94 -27.43 3.20
N PHE A 435 -2.93 -26.54 3.10
CA PHE A 435 -3.08 -25.63 1.98
C PHE A 435 -3.01 -24.17 2.41
N TYR A 436 -2.21 -23.39 1.71
CA TYR A 436 -2.11 -21.94 1.84
C TYR A 436 -2.86 -21.23 0.71
N LEU A 437 -3.31 -20.00 0.99
CA LEU A 437 -3.72 -19.05 -0.05
C LEU A 437 -2.50 -18.70 -0.90
N ASP A 438 -2.64 -18.94 -2.18
CA ASP A 438 -1.57 -18.88 -3.18
C ASP A 438 -2.03 -18.08 -4.40
N VAL A 439 -1.12 -17.31 -4.98
CA VAL A 439 -1.29 -16.68 -6.29
C VAL A 439 -0.58 -17.51 -7.34
N ALA A 440 -1.32 -18.04 -8.31
CA ALA A 440 -0.75 -18.96 -9.30
C ALA A 440 0.36 -18.32 -10.17
N SER A 441 1.58 -18.85 -10.08
CA SER A 441 2.65 -18.70 -11.09
C SER A 441 2.37 -19.58 -12.33
N PRO A 442 2.74 -19.18 -13.58
CA PRO A 442 3.52 -17.99 -13.97
C PRO A 442 2.71 -16.72 -14.22
N SER A 443 1.38 -16.76 -14.02
CA SER A 443 0.51 -15.61 -14.28
C SER A 443 0.46 -14.65 -13.08
N SER A 444 1.60 -14.13 -12.60
CA SER A 444 1.65 -13.22 -11.43
C SER A 444 1.28 -11.77 -11.72
N GLY A 445 0.91 -11.47 -12.95
CA GLY A 445 0.35 -10.16 -13.33
C GLY A 445 -1.05 -9.94 -12.76
N SER A 446 -1.56 -8.74 -12.98
CA SER A 446 -2.94 -8.38 -12.66
C SER A 446 -3.94 -9.43 -13.15
N HIS A 447 -4.97 -9.72 -12.33
CA HIS A 447 -6.01 -10.74 -12.54
C HIS A 447 -5.62 -12.20 -12.26
N ALA A 448 -4.40 -12.46 -11.79
CA ALA A 448 -4.03 -13.80 -11.32
C ALA A 448 -5.01 -14.31 -10.27
N LYS A 449 -5.51 -15.54 -10.42
CA LYS A 449 -6.48 -16.11 -9.47
C LYS A 449 -5.80 -16.56 -8.19
N VAL A 450 -6.48 -16.29 -7.07
CA VAL A 450 -6.12 -16.83 -5.76
C VAL A 450 -6.70 -18.23 -5.61
N LYS A 451 -5.89 -19.18 -5.16
CA LYS A 451 -6.26 -20.59 -5.02
C LYS A 451 -5.66 -21.19 -3.74
N LEU A 452 -6.05 -22.42 -3.44
CA LEU A 452 -5.34 -23.24 -2.47
C LEU A 452 -4.14 -23.94 -3.12
N TRP A 453 -2.99 -23.93 -2.44
CA TRP A 453 -1.81 -24.67 -2.88
C TRP A 453 -1.09 -25.35 -1.71
N ASN A 454 -0.32 -26.40 -2.01
CA ASN A 454 0.41 -27.15 -0.98
C ASN A 454 1.39 -26.22 -0.29
N ALA A 455 1.29 -26.10 1.04
CA ALA A 455 2.14 -25.23 1.84
C ALA A 455 3.63 -25.48 1.58
N LYS A 456 4.30 -24.47 0.98
CA LYS A 456 5.75 -24.45 0.71
C LYS A 456 6.43 -23.19 1.24
N THR A 457 5.68 -22.18 1.70
CA THR A 457 6.15 -20.85 2.13
C THR A 457 6.87 -20.06 1.04
N ASN A 458 6.56 -20.37 -0.21
CA ASN A 458 7.06 -19.66 -1.39
C ASN A 458 6.47 -18.24 -1.46
N PRO A 459 7.08 -17.31 -2.23
CA PRO A 459 6.63 -15.92 -2.32
C PRO A 459 5.14 -15.78 -2.66
N GLU A 460 4.62 -16.68 -3.50
CA GLU A 460 3.23 -16.75 -3.95
C GLU A 460 2.24 -17.02 -2.80
N GLU A 461 2.73 -17.58 -1.69
CA GLU A 461 1.96 -17.96 -0.50
C GLU A 461 2.15 -16.99 0.67
N ARG A 462 3.03 -16.00 0.50
CA ARG A 462 3.32 -14.96 1.50
C ARG A 462 2.36 -13.80 1.29
N TRP A 463 1.80 -13.30 2.39
CA TRP A 463 0.89 -12.17 2.40
C TRP A 463 1.33 -11.12 3.40
N PHE A 464 1.36 -9.87 2.98
CA PHE A 464 1.52 -8.72 3.85
C PHE A 464 0.14 -8.16 4.16
N ILE A 465 -0.23 -8.16 5.43
CA ILE A 465 -1.53 -7.65 5.88
C ILE A 465 -1.30 -6.24 6.41
N GLN A 466 -1.87 -5.27 5.71
CA GLN A 466 -1.72 -3.86 6.05
C GLN A 466 -3.04 -3.29 6.48
N LYS A 467 -3.01 -2.47 7.53
CA LYS A 467 -4.19 -1.73 7.93
C LYS A 467 -4.44 -0.65 6.88
N ASP A 468 -5.68 -0.59 6.43
CA ASP A 468 -6.15 0.45 5.54
C ASP A 468 -7.10 1.40 6.30
N SER A 469 -7.82 2.24 5.59
CA SER A 469 -8.81 3.16 6.14
C SER A 469 -9.86 2.45 7.02
N GLY A 470 -10.20 3.10 8.15
CA GLY A 470 -11.17 2.58 9.10
C GLY A 470 -10.69 1.31 9.82
N ASN A 471 -11.50 0.24 9.77
CA ASN A 471 -11.16 -1.07 10.34
C ASN A 471 -11.02 -2.15 9.25
N THR A 472 -10.52 -1.73 8.10
CA THR A 472 -10.25 -2.60 6.96
C THR A 472 -8.76 -2.88 6.84
N TYR A 473 -8.46 -3.93 6.09
CA TYR A 473 -7.12 -4.39 5.80
C TYR A 473 -7.02 -4.69 4.32
N ARG A 474 -5.84 -4.45 3.75
CA ARG A 474 -5.47 -4.95 2.42
C ARG A 474 -4.46 -6.07 2.57
N PHE A 475 -4.51 -7.01 1.63
CA PHE A 475 -3.70 -8.22 1.61
C PHE A 475 -2.82 -8.17 0.37
N ILE A 476 -1.53 -7.87 0.54
CA ILE A 476 -0.58 -7.75 -0.56
C ILE A 476 0.15 -9.09 -0.70
N ASN A 477 0.14 -9.67 -1.89
CA ASN A 477 0.84 -10.91 -2.14
C ASN A 477 2.36 -10.65 -2.30
N GLY A 478 3.19 -11.50 -1.70
CA GLY A 478 4.64 -11.29 -1.67
C GLY A 478 5.36 -11.60 -2.98
N TYR A 479 4.73 -12.31 -3.91
CA TYR A 479 5.29 -12.52 -5.25
C TYR A 479 4.91 -11.40 -6.21
N SER A 480 3.60 -11.14 -6.36
CA SER A 480 3.10 -10.15 -7.32
C SER A 480 3.22 -8.69 -6.85
N GLY A 481 3.27 -8.46 -5.54
CA GLY A 481 3.13 -7.11 -4.97
C GLY A 481 1.73 -6.50 -5.12
N LEU A 482 0.74 -7.28 -5.57
CA LEU A 482 -0.63 -6.85 -5.82
C LEU A 482 -1.58 -7.23 -4.67
N CYS A 483 -2.73 -6.56 -4.59
CA CYS A 483 -3.71 -6.74 -3.53
C CYS A 483 -4.76 -7.81 -3.84
N MET A 484 -5.17 -8.58 -2.84
CA MET A 484 -6.33 -9.47 -2.92
C MET A 484 -7.61 -8.69 -3.24
N ASP A 485 -8.29 -9.13 -4.29
CA ASP A 485 -9.34 -8.38 -4.99
C ASP A 485 -10.48 -9.30 -5.40
N ILE A 486 -11.72 -8.80 -5.36
CA ILE A 486 -12.85 -9.51 -5.95
C ILE A 486 -12.98 -9.14 -7.42
N THR A 487 -12.93 -10.15 -8.30
CA THR A 487 -12.93 -9.95 -9.76
C THR A 487 -14.06 -9.03 -10.22
N GLY A 488 -13.70 -7.91 -10.85
CA GLY A 488 -14.63 -6.92 -11.39
C GLY A 488 -15.44 -6.17 -10.33
N GLY A 489 -15.01 -6.23 -9.06
CA GLY A 489 -15.71 -5.67 -7.92
C GLY A 489 -17.13 -6.20 -7.75
N SER A 490 -17.37 -7.45 -8.16
CA SER A 490 -18.67 -8.10 -8.06
C SER A 490 -19.11 -8.20 -6.60
N ILE A 491 -20.41 -8.06 -6.38
CA ILE A 491 -21.02 -8.33 -5.08
C ILE A 491 -21.66 -9.72 -5.01
N ASP A 492 -21.65 -10.50 -6.10
CA ASP A 492 -22.37 -11.77 -6.18
C ASP A 492 -21.60 -12.93 -5.54
N ASN A 493 -22.34 -13.93 -5.07
CA ASN A 493 -21.79 -15.22 -4.70
C ASN A 493 -21.03 -15.86 -5.86
N LYS A 494 -19.96 -16.59 -5.51
CA LYS A 494 -19.09 -17.34 -6.43
C LYS A 494 -18.21 -16.46 -7.32
N ALA A 495 -18.21 -15.13 -7.16
CA ALA A 495 -17.23 -14.29 -7.82
C ALA A 495 -15.82 -14.70 -7.38
N ASP A 496 -14.92 -14.85 -8.36
CA ASP A 496 -13.55 -15.32 -8.11
C ASP A 496 -12.73 -14.25 -7.39
N VAL A 497 -11.81 -14.70 -6.53
CA VAL A 497 -10.80 -13.84 -5.94
C VAL A 497 -9.55 -13.84 -6.82
N GLN A 498 -9.00 -12.66 -7.05
CA GLN A 498 -7.80 -12.43 -7.83
C GLN A 498 -6.82 -11.56 -7.04
N VAL A 499 -5.62 -11.33 -7.58
CA VAL A 499 -4.83 -10.16 -7.21
C VAL A 499 -4.94 -9.07 -8.27
N TYR A 500 -5.04 -7.84 -7.82
CA TYR A 500 -5.19 -6.65 -8.66
C TYR A 500 -4.41 -5.47 -8.03
N PRO A 501 -3.94 -4.53 -8.85
CA PRO A 501 -3.31 -3.29 -8.38
C PRO A 501 -4.18 -2.58 -7.36
N TYR A 502 -3.54 -2.03 -6.32
CA TYR A 502 -4.28 -1.36 -5.28
C TYR A 502 -4.71 0.03 -5.76
N ILE A 503 -5.99 0.18 -6.05
CA ILE A 503 -6.59 1.45 -6.49
C ILE A 503 -7.50 2.06 -5.40
N GLY A 504 -7.41 1.54 -4.17
CA GLY A 504 -8.26 1.98 -3.06
C GLY A 504 -9.73 1.57 -3.16
N ALA A 505 -10.07 0.64 -4.08
CA ALA A 505 -11.43 0.19 -4.29
C ALA A 505 -11.94 -0.68 -3.13
N ASP A 506 -13.24 -0.58 -2.83
CA ASP A 506 -13.90 -1.29 -1.72
C ASP A 506 -13.80 -2.82 -1.84
N ASP A 507 -13.70 -3.35 -3.06
CA ASP A 507 -13.52 -4.77 -3.33
C ASP A 507 -12.11 -5.29 -3.03
N GLN A 508 -11.17 -4.41 -2.68
CA GLN A 508 -9.80 -4.72 -2.25
C GLN A 508 -9.61 -4.58 -0.74
N ARG A 509 -10.65 -4.14 -0.03
CA ARG A 509 -10.63 -3.90 1.41
C ARG A 509 -11.34 -5.04 2.12
N TRP A 510 -10.74 -5.53 3.20
CA TRP A 510 -11.20 -6.71 3.93
C TRP A 510 -11.35 -6.41 5.42
N MET A 511 -12.49 -6.77 5.99
CA MET A 511 -12.75 -6.71 7.43
C MET A 511 -12.45 -8.07 8.06
N LEU A 512 -11.77 -8.05 9.21
CA LEU A 512 -11.33 -9.27 9.90
C LEU A 512 -12.18 -9.51 11.15
N SER A 513 -12.72 -10.73 11.26
CA SER A 513 -13.41 -11.19 12.47
C SER A 513 -12.73 -12.45 13.01
N ARG A 514 -12.16 -12.35 14.21
CA ARG A 514 -11.43 -13.47 14.82
C ARG A 514 -12.40 -14.56 15.27
N CYS A 515 -12.24 -15.77 14.74
CA CYS A 515 -13.03 -16.93 15.13
C CYS A 515 -12.76 -17.29 16.60
N GLY A 516 -13.79 -17.76 17.30
CA GLY A 516 -13.72 -18.12 18.73
C GLY A 516 -13.58 -16.93 19.68
N TYR A 517 -13.61 -15.68 19.19
CA TYR A 517 -13.42 -14.48 20.00
C TYR A 517 -14.69 -13.63 20.06
N LYS A 518 -15.14 -13.30 21.27
CA LYS A 518 -16.25 -12.39 21.52
C LYS A 518 -15.72 -10.95 21.63
N VAL A 519 -16.32 -10.01 20.89
CA VAL A 519 -15.95 -8.57 20.93
C VAL A 519 -16.67 -7.80 22.04
N LEU A 520 -17.73 -8.38 22.58
CA LEU A 520 -18.55 -7.92 23.70
C LEU A 520 -18.89 -9.08 24.63
N ASP A 521 -18.97 -8.82 25.93
CA ASP A 521 -19.42 -9.80 26.91
C ASP A 521 -20.91 -10.09 26.77
N ASN A 522 -21.32 -11.30 27.18
CA ASN A 522 -22.74 -11.62 27.36
C ASN A 522 -23.37 -10.62 28.35
N GLY A 523 -24.62 -10.25 28.10
CA GLY A 523 -25.34 -9.31 28.95
C GLY A 523 -26.45 -8.59 28.21
N THR A 524 -27.13 -7.70 28.94
CA THR A 524 -28.21 -6.88 28.39
C THR A 524 -27.67 -5.53 27.97
N TYR A 525 -28.02 -5.08 26.78
CA TYR A 525 -27.52 -3.85 26.18
C TYR A 525 -28.65 -3.00 25.59
N TYR A 526 -28.43 -1.70 25.59
CA TYR A 526 -29.02 -0.79 24.62
C TYR A 526 -28.15 -0.78 23.37
N ILE A 527 -28.79 -0.85 22.20
CA ILE A 527 -28.15 -0.80 20.89
C ILE A 527 -28.64 0.48 20.21
N THR A 528 -27.74 1.43 19.96
CA THR A 528 -28.08 2.77 19.46
C THR A 528 -27.47 2.98 18.09
N ASN A 529 -28.26 3.40 17.11
CA ASN A 529 -27.76 3.71 15.77
C ASN A 529 -26.88 4.98 15.82
N LEU A 530 -25.72 4.95 15.15
CA LEU A 530 -24.77 6.07 15.19
C LEU A 530 -25.33 7.31 14.49
N LYS A 531 -26.06 7.16 13.37
CA LYS A 531 -26.58 8.27 12.57
C LYS A 531 -27.71 9.01 13.28
N SER A 532 -28.68 8.27 13.81
CA SER A 532 -29.90 8.86 14.37
C SER A 532 -29.84 9.09 15.89
N GLY A 533 -28.98 8.37 16.61
CA GLY A 533 -29.00 8.33 18.07
C GLY A 533 -30.22 7.60 18.66
N LEU A 534 -31.07 6.99 17.82
CA LEU A 534 -32.23 6.21 18.23
C LEU A 534 -31.83 4.77 18.57
N ARG A 535 -32.64 4.11 19.39
CA ARG A 535 -32.38 2.74 19.87
C ARG A 535 -33.12 1.70 19.04
N LEU A 536 -32.49 0.54 18.89
CA LEU A 536 -33.11 -0.66 18.37
C LEU A 536 -34.28 -1.06 19.28
N ASP A 537 -35.47 -1.20 18.70
CA ASP A 537 -36.75 -1.20 19.40
C ASP A 537 -37.70 -2.26 18.83
N ILE A 538 -38.37 -3.01 19.71
CA ILE A 538 -39.43 -3.93 19.31
C ILE A 538 -40.69 -3.14 19.02
N ARG A 539 -41.19 -3.21 17.78
CA ARG A 539 -42.37 -2.45 17.37
C ARG A 539 -43.57 -2.70 18.29
N GLY A 540 -44.05 -1.63 18.91
CA GLY A 540 -45.22 -1.65 19.78
C GLY A 540 -44.97 -2.23 21.17
N GLY A 541 -43.72 -2.56 21.52
CA GLY A 541 -43.34 -3.04 22.86
C GLY A 541 -43.84 -4.44 23.21
N VAL A 542 -44.34 -5.20 22.22
CA VAL A 542 -44.90 -6.54 22.44
C VAL A 542 -44.12 -7.54 21.57
N PRO A 543 -43.28 -8.42 22.17
CA PRO A 543 -42.55 -9.40 21.40
C PRO A 543 -43.49 -10.48 20.86
N GLY A 544 -43.17 -10.99 19.69
CA GLY A 544 -43.95 -12.03 19.03
C GLY A 544 -43.31 -12.46 17.73
N GLN A 545 -43.69 -13.63 17.23
CA GLN A 545 -43.18 -14.13 15.96
C GLN A 545 -43.57 -13.18 14.82
N SER A 546 -42.60 -12.82 13.98
CA SER A 546 -42.71 -11.84 12.89
C SER A 546 -42.90 -10.38 13.31
N VAL A 547 -42.83 -10.03 14.60
CA VAL A 547 -42.87 -8.62 15.00
C VAL A 547 -41.62 -7.91 14.47
N GLN A 548 -41.81 -6.82 13.74
CA GLN A 548 -40.70 -6.08 13.13
C GLN A 548 -39.90 -5.30 14.18
N VAL A 549 -38.62 -5.16 13.91
CA VAL A 549 -37.71 -4.30 14.68
C VAL A 549 -37.61 -2.96 13.97
N GLN A 550 -37.60 -1.90 14.76
CA GLN A 550 -37.53 -0.51 14.30
C GLN A 550 -36.47 0.24 15.11
N GLN A 551 -36.21 1.48 14.75
CA GLN A 551 -35.57 2.42 15.67
C GLN A 551 -36.62 3.31 16.35
N TYR A 552 -36.36 3.69 17.60
CA TYR A 552 -37.22 4.61 18.33
C TYR A 552 -36.45 5.46 19.35
N GLN A 553 -37.10 6.53 19.83
CA GLN A 553 -36.58 7.45 20.82
C GLN A 553 -35.97 6.69 21.99
N ALA A 554 -34.71 7.00 22.28
CA ALA A 554 -33.97 6.32 23.33
C ALA A 554 -34.62 6.55 24.71
N GLY A 555 -34.92 5.46 25.42
CA GLY A 555 -35.43 5.47 26.79
C GLY A 555 -35.10 4.17 27.53
N ASP A 556 -35.40 4.12 28.83
CA ASP A 556 -35.25 2.92 29.65
C ASP A 556 -36.48 2.04 29.54
N TYR A 557 -36.67 1.43 28.36
CA TYR A 557 -37.80 0.58 28.06
C TYR A 557 -37.36 -0.88 27.85
N PRO A 558 -38.10 -1.88 28.37
CA PRO A 558 -37.78 -3.30 28.18
C PRO A 558 -37.62 -3.71 26.71
N GLU A 559 -38.39 -3.12 25.81
CA GLU A 559 -38.39 -3.34 24.36
C GLU A 559 -37.18 -2.76 23.62
N GLN A 560 -36.36 -1.95 24.31
CA GLN A 560 -35.09 -1.40 23.81
C GLN A 560 -33.87 -2.09 24.42
N LYS A 561 -34.09 -3.11 25.28
CA LYS A 561 -33.06 -3.92 25.90
C LYS A 561 -32.91 -5.23 25.13
N TRP A 562 -31.68 -5.54 24.75
CA TRP A 562 -31.32 -6.73 23.97
C TRP A 562 -30.29 -7.55 24.72
N VAL A 563 -30.51 -8.86 24.84
CA VAL A 563 -29.54 -9.74 25.49
C VAL A 563 -28.66 -10.39 24.45
N LEU A 564 -27.36 -10.17 24.59
CA LEU A 564 -26.31 -10.74 23.75
C LEU A 564 -25.84 -12.05 24.36
N GLU A 565 -25.89 -13.11 23.54
CA GLU A 565 -25.51 -14.47 23.91
C GLU A 565 -24.44 -14.95 22.94
N TRP A 566 -23.18 -14.98 23.39
CA TRP A 566 -22.06 -15.50 22.58
C TRP A 566 -22.15 -17.02 22.43
N ASN A 567 -22.08 -17.50 21.19
CA ASN A 567 -21.93 -18.91 20.87
C ASN A 567 -20.48 -19.20 20.40
N PRO A 568 -19.66 -19.91 21.20
CA PRO A 568 -18.28 -20.19 20.83
C PRO A 568 -18.15 -21.18 19.66
N THR A 569 -19.13 -22.06 19.45
CA THR A 569 -19.12 -23.04 18.34
C THR A 569 -19.34 -22.35 17.01
N TRP A 570 -20.25 -21.38 16.95
CA TRP A 570 -20.55 -20.62 15.72
C TRP A 570 -19.64 -19.39 15.56
N SER A 571 -18.95 -18.97 16.62
CA SER A 571 -18.16 -17.73 16.65
C SER A 571 -19.02 -16.49 16.30
N CYS A 572 -20.23 -16.42 16.84
CA CYS A 572 -21.16 -15.32 16.61
C CYS A 572 -22.08 -15.11 17.83
N TYR A 573 -22.87 -14.05 17.79
CA TYR A 573 -23.90 -13.77 18.77
C TYR A 573 -25.26 -14.27 18.31
N HIS A 574 -26.04 -14.70 19.29
CA HIS A 574 -27.49 -14.77 19.22
C HIS A 574 -28.03 -13.61 20.06
N ILE A 575 -29.00 -12.86 19.52
CA ILE A 575 -29.43 -11.59 20.12
C ILE A 575 -30.93 -11.68 20.38
N ARG A 576 -31.32 -11.76 21.65
CA ARG A 576 -32.73 -11.91 22.05
C ARG A 576 -33.33 -10.64 22.61
N SER A 577 -34.65 -10.55 22.48
CA SER A 577 -35.47 -9.64 23.27
C SER A 577 -35.22 -9.85 24.77
N ASN A 578 -35.13 -8.75 25.52
CA ASN A 578 -35.15 -8.80 26.98
C ASN A 578 -36.55 -9.13 27.54
N ILE A 579 -37.61 -8.84 26.79
CA ILE A 579 -38.98 -9.22 27.14
C ILE A 579 -39.16 -10.71 26.84
N VAL A 580 -39.44 -11.50 27.89
CA VAL A 580 -39.67 -12.95 27.82
C VAL A 580 -41.13 -13.34 28.07
N SER A 581 -41.96 -12.39 28.52
CA SER A 581 -43.40 -12.60 28.66
C SER A 581 -44.03 -12.77 27.27
N GLY A 582 -44.62 -13.95 27.01
CA GLY A 582 -45.19 -14.28 25.70
C GLY A 582 -44.29 -15.13 24.79
N GLY A 583 -43.06 -15.45 25.23
CA GLY A 583 -42.11 -16.30 24.50
C GLY A 583 -40.69 -15.73 24.48
N ILE A 584 -39.73 -16.55 24.07
CA ILE A 584 -38.35 -16.12 23.82
C ILE A 584 -38.20 -15.89 22.31
N PHE A 585 -37.78 -14.69 21.94
CA PHE A 585 -37.64 -14.30 20.55
C PHE A 585 -36.30 -13.63 20.27
N TYR A 586 -35.74 -13.92 19.10
CA TYR A 586 -34.42 -13.50 18.64
C TYR A 586 -34.52 -12.59 17.40
N LEU A 587 -33.50 -11.77 17.21
CA LEU A 587 -33.31 -11.01 15.97
C LEU A 587 -33.07 -11.96 14.80
N ASP A 588 -33.95 -11.91 13.81
CA ASP A 588 -34.02 -12.79 12.65
C ASP A 588 -34.15 -11.98 11.36
N VAL A 589 -33.61 -12.53 10.26
CA VAL A 589 -33.83 -12.06 8.90
C VAL A 589 -34.62 -13.13 8.12
N ALA A 590 -35.85 -12.82 7.73
CA ALA A 590 -36.78 -13.81 7.19
C ALA A 590 -36.41 -14.35 5.79
N SER A 591 -36.46 -15.68 5.63
CA SER A 591 -36.62 -16.36 4.33
C SER A 591 -38.13 -16.45 3.94
N PRO A 592 -38.54 -16.35 2.65
CA PRO A 592 -37.74 -16.30 1.42
C PRO A 592 -37.38 -14.88 0.95
N SER A 593 -37.60 -13.84 1.76
CA SER A 593 -37.21 -12.46 1.43
C SER A 593 -35.72 -12.19 1.62
N SER A 594 -34.85 -13.18 1.38
CA SER A 594 -33.41 -13.00 1.52
C SER A 594 -32.84 -12.20 0.36
N GLY A 595 -32.14 -11.12 0.69
CA GLY A 595 -31.64 -10.12 -0.23
C GLY A 595 -31.66 -8.74 0.42
N SER A 596 -31.03 -7.78 -0.25
CA SER A 596 -31.03 -6.38 0.20
C SER A 596 -32.45 -5.91 0.57
N HIS A 597 -32.58 -5.19 1.70
CA HIS A 597 -33.82 -4.67 2.28
C HIS A 597 -34.71 -5.67 3.04
N ALA A 598 -34.25 -6.89 3.30
CA ALA A 598 -34.98 -7.81 4.17
C ALA A 598 -35.10 -7.20 5.58
N LYS A 599 -36.33 -7.11 6.10
CA LYS A 599 -36.57 -6.51 7.41
C LYS A 599 -36.09 -7.41 8.54
N VAL A 600 -35.44 -6.83 9.54
CA VAL A 600 -35.12 -7.51 10.79
C VAL A 600 -36.38 -7.62 11.63
N LYS A 601 -36.66 -8.83 12.12
CA LYS A 601 -37.85 -9.15 12.89
C LYS A 601 -37.51 -10.04 14.07
N LEU A 602 -38.50 -10.28 14.92
CA LEU A 602 -38.46 -11.26 15.98
C LEU A 602 -38.94 -12.62 15.49
N TRP A 603 -38.22 -13.67 15.86
CA TRP A 603 -38.60 -15.05 15.57
C TRP A 603 -38.30 -15.95 16.77
N ASN A 604 -39.04 -17.06 16.89
CA ASN A 604 -38.77 -18.05 17.91
C ASN A 604 -37.44 -18.74 17.60
N GLU A 605 -36.65 -19.07 18.63
CA GLU A 605 -35.31 -19.66 18.47
C GLU A 605 -35.23 -20.64 17.31
N CYS A 606 -34.35 -20.33 16.36
CA CYS A 606 -33.90 -21.27 15.36
C CYS A 606 -32.38 -21.33 15.37
N THR A 607 -31.83 -22.55 15.30
CA THR A 607 -30.38 -22.75 15.25
C THR A 607 -29.81 -22.50 13.85
N ARG A 608 -30.54 -21.80 12.98
CA ARG A 608 -30.18 -21.57 11.59
C ARG A 608 -29.39 -20.26 11.43
N PRO A 609 -28.74 -20.03 10.28
CA PRO A 609 -27.86 -18.88 10.12
C PRO A 609 -28.56 -17.50 10.16
N GLU A 610 -29.86 -17.45 9.94
CA GLU A 610 -30.69 -16.23 9.88
C GLU A 610 -30.71 -15.46 11.22
N GLU A 611 -30.50 -16.14 12.36
CA GLU A 611 -30.46 -15.53 13.70
C GLU A 611 -29.02 -15.30 14.22
N ARG A 612 -28.01 -15.60 13.40
CA ARG A 612 -26.60 -15.50 13.80
C ARG A 612 -26.05 -14.14 13.39
N TRP A 613 -25.45 -13.43 14.34
CA TRP A 613 -24.90 -12.09 14.11
C TRP A 613 -23.41 -12.05 14.49
N THR A 614 -22.55 -11.86 13.50
CA THR A 614 -21.14 -11.54 13.75
C THR A 614 -21.02 -10.03 13.97
N LEU A 615 -20.45 -9.63 15.10
CA LEU A 615 -20.16 -8.22 15.37
C LEU A 615 -18.71 -7.92 14.99
N ILE A 616 -18.53 -6.87 14.19
CA ILE A 616 -17.22 -6.32 13.88
C ILE A 616 -17.13 -4.96 14.57
N GLN A 617 -16.20 -4.82 15.51
CA GLN A 617 -15.93 -3.53 16.12
C GLN A 617 -15.26 -2.63 15.07
N ASN A 618 -15.69 -1.37 14.98
CA ASN A 618 -15.15 -0.36 14.08
C ASN A 618 -14.09 0.49 14.81
N SER A 619 -13.21 1.16 14.07
CA SER A 619 -12.13 1.99 14.64
C SER A 619 -12.63 3.14 15.52
N ASN A 620 -13.84 3.64 15.26
CA ASN A 620 -14.52 4.67 16.05
C ASN A 620 -15.25 4.14 17.30
N GLY A 621 -15.07 2.85 17.64
CA GLY A 621 -15.69 2.20 18.80
C GLY A 621 -17.15 1.78 18.61
N THR A 622 -17.75 1.98 17.43
CA THR A 622 -19.04 1.40 17.07
C THR A 622 -18.89 -0.05 16.59
N TYR A 623 -20.01 -0.69 16.24
CA TYR A 623 -20.05 -2.06 15.77
C TYR A 623 -20.92 -2.18 14.53
N THR A 624 -20.50 -3.04 13.60
CA THR A 624 -21.28 -3.46 12.43
C THR A 624 -21.77 -4.89 12.67
N PHE A 625 -23.05 -5.14 12.40
CA PHE A 625 -23.67 -6.46 12.53
C PHE A 625 -23.70 -7.13 11.17
N ILE A 626 -23.06 -8.28 11.02
CA ILE A 626 -23.11 -9.10 9.81
C ILE A 626 -24.03 -10.28 10.08
N ASN A 627 -25.09 -10.43 9.29
CA ASN A 627 -25.99 -11.58 9.39
C ASN A 627 -25.31 -12.85 8.82
N GLY A 628 -25.49 -13.97 9.51
CA GLY A 628 -24.87 -15.24 9.17
C GLY A 628 -25.56 -16.04 8.07
N TYR A 629 -26.66 -15.53 7.48
CA TYR A 629 -27.34 -16.17 6.35
C TYR A 629 -26.95 -15.56 5.01
N ASP A 630 -27.00 -14.23 4.90
CA ASP A 630 -26.77 -13.50 3.64
C ASP A 630 -25.52 -12.62 3.64
N GLY A 631 -24.83 -12.49 4.78
CA GLY A 631 -23.65 -11.61 4.92
C GLY A 631 -23.96 -10.12 4.88
N LEU A 632 -25.23 -9.72 4.88
CA LEU A 632 -25.62 -8.31 4.84
C LEU A 632 -25.54 -7.67 6.22
N CYS A 633 -25.43 -6.34 6.23
CA CYS A 633 -25.28 -5.55 7.45
C CYS A 633 -26.62 -5.09 8.00
N MET A 634 -26.79 -5.08 9.33
CA MET A 634 -27.94 -4.42 9.96
C MET A 634 -27.91 -2.92 9.69
N ASP A 635 -29.03 -2.41 9.18
CA ASP A 635 -29.17 -1.11 8.54
C ASP A 635 -30.50 -0.46 8.92
N ILE A 636 -30.54 0.88 8.98
CA ILE A 636 -31.79 1.62 9.08
C ILE A 636 -32.29 1.95 7.69
N MET A 637 -33.53 1.54 7.36
CA MET A 637 -34.09 1.73 6.03
C MET A 637 -34.03 3.19 5.56
N GLY A 638 -33.34 3.39 4.44
CA GLY A 638 -33.14 4.71 3.82
C GLY A 638 -32.26 5.65 4.64
N GLY A 639 -31.55 5.13 5.65
CA GLY A 639 -30.76 5.91 6.58
C GLY A 639 -31.55 6.97 7.34
N SER A 640 -32.84 6.71 7.56
CA SER A 640 -33.78 7.61 8.24
C SER A 640 -33.32 7.91 9.67
N THR A 641 -33.61 9.12 10.15
CA THR A 641 -33.42 9.51 11.56
C THR A 641 -34.73 9.59 12.33
N GLU A 642 -35.84 9.16 11.71
CA GLU A 642 -37.18 9.24 12.29
C GLU A 642 -37.51 8.03 13.16
N ASN A 643 -38.36 8.27 14.16
CA ASN A 643 -38.98 7.22 14.95
C ASN A 643 -39.76 6.25 14.06
N LYS A 644 -39.73 4.97 14.44
CA LYS A 644 -40.44 3.86 13.78
C LYS A 644 -39.89 3.48 12.40
N ALA A 645 -38.78 4.07 11.95
CA ALA A 645 -38.11 3.61 10.75
C ALA A 645 -37.70 2.15 10.91
N ASP A 646 -37.94 1.36 9.87
CA ASP A 646 -37.68 -0.08 9.87
C ASP A 646 -36.17 -0.36 9.94
N VAL A 647 -35.82 -1.40 10.68
CA VAL A 647 -34.48 -1.99 10.63
C VAL A 647 -34.50 -3.10 9.58
N GLN A 648 -33.51 -3.11 8.72
CA GLN A 648 -33.34 -4.07 7.63
C GLN A 648 -31.92 -4.62 7.61
N VAL A 649 -31.66 -5.55 6.70
CA VAL A 649 -30.31 -5.82 6.25
C VAL A 649 -30.05 -5.22 4.87
N TYR A 650 -28.85 -4.70 4.66
CA TYR A 650 -28.45 -4.02 3.43
C TYR A 650 -26.97 -4.30 3.15
N PRO A 651 -26.52 -4.26 1.88
CA PRO A 651 -25.10 -4.32 1.55
C PRO A 651 -24.29 -3.32 2.38
N PHE A 652 -23.10 -3.73 2.80
CA PHE A 652 -22.25 -2.84 3.55
C PHE A 652 -21.80 -1.69 2.66
N ILE A 653 -22.06 -0.46 3.10
CA ILE A 653 -21.69 0.77 2.38
C ILE A 653 -20.94 1.76 3.28
N SER A 654 -20.47 1.29 4.45
CA SER A 654 -19.81 2.11 5.46
C SER A 654 -20.60 3.33 5.94
N ALA A 655 -21.92 3.33 5.75
CA ALA A 655 -22.76 4.44 6.17
C ALA A 655 -22.96 4.42 7.69
N THR A 656 -23.09 5.59 8.30
CA THR A 656 -23.28 5.71 9.75
C THR A 656 -24.59 5.07 10.24
N ASP A 657 -25.57 4.87 9.36
CA ASP A 657 -26.81 4.12 9.64
C ASP A 657 -26.61 2.60 9.74
N GLN A 658 -25.42 2.09 9.41
CA GLN A 658 -25.01 0.69 9.59
C GLN A 658 -24.08 0.49 10.81
N MET A 659 -23.81 1.57 11.55
CA MET A 659 -22.91 1.57 12.70
C MET A 659 -23.68 1.74 14.00
N TRP A 660 -23.35 0.94 15.00
CA TRP A 660 -24.15 0.83 16.22
C TRP A 660 -23.30 0.94 17.48
N LYS A 661 -23.77 1.70 18.47
CA LYS A 661 -23.17 1.83 19.80
C LYS A 661 -23.88 0.90 20.79
N PHE A 662 -23.08 0.20 21.60
CA PHE A 662 -23.57 -0.64 22.68
C PHE A 662 -23.34 0.03 24.03
N ALA A 663 -24.36 0.03 24.88
CA ALA A 663 -24.24 0.42 26.29
C ALA A 663 -24.89 -0.65 27.17
N LYS A 664 -24.19 -1.14 28.19
CA LYS A 664 -24.77 -2.12 29.14
C LYS A 664 -26.01 -1.50 29.79
N ALA A 665 -27.12 -2.23 29.76
CA ALA A 665 -28.32 -1.88 30.49
C ALA A 665 -28.18 -2.38 31.94
N SER A 666 -28.46 -1.50 32.90
CA SER A 666 -28.52 -1.80 34.32
C SER A 666 -29.76 -2.61 34.70
#